data_AF-A0A7N4V0K2-F1
#
_entry.id   AF-A0A7N4V0K2-F1
#
_cell.length_a   1.000
_cell.length_b   1.000
_cell.length_c   1.000
_cell.angle_alpha   90.00
_cell.angle_beta   90.00
_cell.angle_gamma   90.00
#
_symmetry.space_group_name_H-M   'P 1'
#
loop_
_entity.id
_entity.type
_entity.pdbx_description
1 polymer ?
#
loop_
_entity_poly.entity_id
_entity_poly.type
_entity_poly.pdbx_seq_one_letter_code
_entity_poly.pdbx_strand_id
1 'polypeptide(L)'
;MGNLESAEAGPGEPAPVPLLLPAGRTPMPEPCELEERFALVLSSMNLPPDKARLLRQYDNEKKWDLICDQERFQVKNPPHTYIQKLQSFLDPSVTRKKFRRRVQESTKVLRELEISLRTNYIGWVREFLSDENKGLDVLVDYLSFAQCSVMYSTLPGRRALKNSRLVSQKDDVHVCILCLRAIMNYQYGFNLVMSHPHAVNEIALSLNNKNPRTKALVLELLAAVCLVRGGHEIILAAFDNFKEVCKELYRFEKLMEYFRNEDSNIDFMVACMQFINIVVHSVEDMNFRVHLQYEFTKLGLEEFLQKSRHTESEKLQVQIQAYLDNVFDVGGLLEDAETKNVALEKVEELEEHISQLSEKLLDLENENMMRVAELEKQLLQREKELENIKETYENTNHQVHTLRRLIKEKEEAFQHRCHLDPHSQALESMGDFTRVGPTELSESVFPSDLDLVAPPSPPEETLPLAPPPAPPLPPPAPPLPEKCPPAPPLPGAAPSVVLTVGLSAIRIKKPIKTKFRLPVFNWTALKPNQISGTVFSELDDEKILEDLDLDKFEELFKTKAQGPALDLVCSKNKTSQKAASKVTLLEANRAKNLAITLRKAGRSAEEICRAIHMFDLQTLPVDFVECLMRFLPTEAEVKLLRQYERERQPLEELAAEDRFMLLFSKVERLTQRMAGMAFLGNFQDNLQMLTPQLNAIIAASASVKSSQRLKQMLEIILALGNYMNSSKRGAVYGFKLQSLDLLLDTKSTDRKLTLLHFIALTVKEKYPELAGFWHELHFVEKAAAVSLENVLLDVKELGRGMELIRRECSLHDNSVLRNFLSANEGKLDKLQRDARTAEEAYNTVVRYFGESPKTTPPSVFFPVFVRFIRSYKEAEQENEARKKQEEVMREKLLAQEAKKLDAKTPSQRNKWQQQELIAELRRRQAKEHRPVYEGKDGTIEDIITVLKSVPFTARTAKRGSRFFCDAAHHDESNC
;
A
#
# COMPACT_ATOMS: atom_id res chain seq x y z
N MET A 1 -22.06 -73.24 2.15
CA MET A 1 -22.56 -74.56 1.69
C MET A 1 -23.30 -75.19 2.85
N GLY A 2 -24.48 -75.85 2.74
CA GLY A 2 -25.55 -75.85 1.72
C GLY A 2 -26.85 -75.26 2.34
N ASN A 3 -28.04 -75.23 1.72
CA ASN A 3 -28.78 -76.21 0.88
C ASN A 3 -28.99 -77.55 1.62
N LEU A 4 -30.17 -78.21 1.69
CA LEU A 4 -31.57 -78.03 1.18
C LEU A 4 -32.48 -79.01 2.05
N GLU A 5 -33.83 -79.12 2.09
CA GLU A 5 -35.05 -78.48 1.53
C GLU A 5 -36.34 -79.03 2.27
N SER A 6 -37.54 -78.46 2.02
CA SER A 6 -38.90 -79.11 1.99
C SER A 6 -39.52 -79.83 3.23
N ALA A 7 -40.85 -80.02 3.41
CA ALA A 7 -42.09 -79.36 2.92
C ALA A 7 -43.39 -79.84 3.68
N GLU A 8 -44.52 -79.12 3.49
CA GLU A 8 -45.97 -79.46 3.64
C GLU A 8 -46.75 -79.60 4.99
N ALA A 9 -48.05 -79.17 4.93
CA ALA A 9 -49.32 -79.35 5.71
C ALA A 9 -49.33 -79.95 7.15
N GLY A 10 -50.26 -79.64 8.08
CA GLY A 10 -51.66 -79.11 8.10
C GLY A 10 -52.53 -80.00 9.04
N PRO A 11 -53.78 -79.71 9.50
CA PRO A 11 -54.73 -78.58 9.25
C PRO A 11 -55.38 -77.96 10.54
N GLY A 12 -56.42 -77.08 10.41
CA GLY A 12 -57.33 -76.68 11.51
C GLY A 12 -58.27 -75.49 11.24
N GLU A 13 -59.54 -75.56 11.68
CA GLU A 13 -60.66 -74.59 11.48
C GLU A 13 -61.58 -74.56 12.75
N PRO A 14 -62.61 -73.68 12.92
CA PRO A 14 -63.01 -72.44 12.22
C PRO A 14 -63.29 -71.22 13.18
N ALA A 15 -64.05 -70.21 12.73
CA ALA A 15 -64.18 -68.84 13.30
C ALA A 15 -65.38 -68.57 14.25
N PRO A 16 -65.51 -67.32 14.78
CA PRO A 16 -66.81 -66.63 14.71
C PRO A 16 -66.79 -65.15 14.20
N VAL A 17 -68.01 -64.66 13.95
CA VAL A 17 -68.49 -63.45 13.23
C VAL A 17 -68.15 -62.07 13.87
N PRO A 18 -68.02 -60.95 13.10
CA PRO A 18 -67.52 -59.66 13.58
C PRO A 18 -68.58 -58.64 14.07
N LEU A 19 -68.10 -57.51 14.62
CA LEU A 19 -68.87 -56.28 14.89
C LEU A 19 -68.31 -55.08 14.11
N LEU A 20 -69.17 -54.12 13.78
CA LEU A 20 -68.85 -52.98 12.90
C LEU A 20 -68.17 -51.79 13.63
N LEU A 21 -67.33 -51.06 12.89
CA LEU A 21 -66.90 -49.70 13.21
C LEU A 21 -67.60 -48.68 12.27
N PRO A 22 -67.80 -47.42 12.71
CA PRO A 22 -68.58 -46.42 11.96
C PRO A 22 -67.84 -45.86 10.74
N ALA A 23 -68.61 -45.40 9.76
CA ALA A 23 -68.12 -44.93 8.47
C ALA A 23 -67.44 -43.55 8.52
N GLY A 24 -66.51 -43.29 7.57
CA GLY A 24 -66.13 -41.92 7.18
C GLY A 24 -64.68 -41.48 7.39
N ARG A 25 -63.77 -42.36 7.83
CA ARG A 25 -62.31 -42.17 7.68
C ARG A 25 -61.78 -43.16 6.63
N THR A 26 -61.09 -42.63 5.63
CA THR A 26 -60.11 -43.39 4.85
C THR A 26 -59.00 -43.88 5.79
N PRO A 27 -58.47 -45.11 5.61
CA PRO A 27 -57.27 -45.53 6.33
C PRO A 27 -56.09 -44.63 5.92
N MET A 28 -55.17 -44.38 6.85
CA MET A 28 -53.93 -43.67 6.55
C MET A 28 -53.10 -44.50 5.55
N PRO A 29 -52.64 -43.92 4.43
CA PRO A 29 -51.87 -44.64 3.42
C PRO A 29 -50.44 -44.95 3.90
N GLU A 30 -49.73 -45.77 3.12
CA GLU A 30 -48.34 -46.14 3.39
C GLU A 30 -47.41 -44.90 3.50
N PRO A 31 -46.33 -44.93 4.31
CA PRO A 31 -45.55 -43.73 4.63
C PRO A 31 -45.01 -42.93 3.44
N CYS A 32 -44.69 -43.58 2.31
CA CYS A 32 -44.27 -42.88 1.10
C CYS A 32 -45.42 -42.10 0.45
N GLU A 33 -46.59 -42.72 0.26
CA GLU A 33 -47.77 -42.06 -0.31
C GLU A 33 -48.28 -40.95 0.62
N LEU A 34 -48.19 -41.15 1.94
CA LEU A 34 -48.50 -40.11 2.93
C LEU A 34 -47.62 -38.87 2.74
N GLU A 35 -46.30 -39.03 2.58
CA GLU A 35 -45.38 -37.90 2.39
C GLU A 35 -45.56 -37.23 1.03
N GLU A 36 -45.87 -37.99 -0.03
CA GLU A 36 -46.20 -37.45 -1.36
C GLU A 36 -47.48 -36.60 -1.33
N ARG A 37 -48.57 -37.12 -0.74
CA ARG A 37 -49.81 -36.36 -0.51
C ARG A 37 -49.57 -35.13 0.36
N PHE A 38 -48.75 -35.24 1.41
CA PHE A 38 -48.40 -34.13 2.28
C PHE A 38 -47.60 -33.04 1.55
N ALA A 39 -46.66 -33.43 0.69
CA ALA A 39 -45.90 -32.50 -0.14
C ALA A 39 -46.80 -31.74 -1.14
N LEU A 40 -47.78 -32.41 -1.74
CA LEU A 40 -48.80 -31.77 -2.58
C LEU A 40 -49.63 -30.75 -1.78
N VAL A 41 -50.10 -31.11 -0.57
CA VAL A 41 -50.83 -30.19 0.31
C VAL A 41 -49.97 -28.97 0.65
N LEU A 42 -48.71 -29.15 1.09
CA LEU A 42 -47.80 -28.04 1.38
C LEU A 42 -47.57 -27.12 0.17
N SER A 43 -47.42 -27.68 -1.04
CA SER A 43 -47.28 -26.89 -2.27
C SER A 43 -48.52 -26.02 -2.58
N SER A 44 -49.70 -26.47 -2.14
CA SER A 44 -50.97 -25.79 -2.38
C SER A 44 -51.24 -24.61 -1.44
N MET A 45 -50.50 -24.50 -0.32
CA MET A 45 -50.79 -23.58 0.79
C MET A 45 -50.01 -22.25 0.77
N ASN A 46 -49.07 -22.04 -0.17
CA ASN A 46 -48.29 -20.80 -0.30
C ASN A 46 -47.62 -20.34 1.02
N LEU A 47 -46.93 -21.26 1.69
CA LEU A 47 -46.32 -21.03 3.00
C LEU A 47 -44.84 -20.61 2.88
N PRO A 48 -44.37 -19.63 3.68
CA PRO A 48 -42.95 -19.33 3.83
C PRO A 48 -42.11 -20.57 4.17
N PRO A 49 -40.86 -20.68 3.69
CA PRO A 49 -40.03 -21.90 3.83
C PRO A 49 -39.89 -22.40 5.27
N ASP A 50 -39.75 -21.50 6.25
CA ASP A 50 -39.66 -21.88 7.66
C ASP A 50 -40.94 -22.53 8.20
N LYS A 51 -42.12 -22.06 7.78
CA LYS A 51 -43.40 -22.66 8.18
C LYS A 51 -43.59 -24.01 7.48
N ALA A 52 -43.25 -24.12 6.20
CA ALA A 52 -43.25 -25.40 5.49
C ALA A 52 -42.25 -26.41 6.11
N ARG A 53 -41.06 -25.95 6.55
CA ARG A 53 -40.05 -26.75 7.24
C ARG A 53 -40.54 -27.27 8.60
N LEU A 54 -41.25 -26.45 9.38
CA LEU A 54 -41.87 -26.88 10.64
C LEU A 54 -42.98 -27.91 10.41
N LEU A 55 -43.83 -27.74 9.39
CA LEU A 55 -44.86 -28.73 9.05
C LEU A 55 -44.29 -30.06 8.55
N ARG A 56 -43.15 -30.05 7.83
CA ARG A 56 -42.45 -31.30 7.43
C ARG A 56 -41.94 -32.13 8.62
N GLN A 57 -41.72 -31.51 9.78
CA GLN A 57 -41.32 -32.18 11.02
C GLN A 57 -42.50 -32.79 11.80
N TYR A 58 -43.73 -32.68 11.30
CA TYR A 58 -44.89 -33.30 11.94
C TYR A 58 -44.84 -34.84 11.84
N ASP A 59 -45.35 -35.47 12.88
CA ASP A 59 -45.66 -36.89 12.97
C ASP A 59 -46.82 -37.29 12.05
N ASN A 60 -46.81 -38.55 11.60
CA ASN A 60 -47.67 -39.05 10.53
C ASN A 60 -49.18 -38.84 10.78
N GLU A 61 -49.63 -38.94 12.03
CA GLU A 61 -51.04 -38.66 12.39
C GLU A 61 -51.43 -37.21 12.08
N LYS A 62 -50.59 -36.23 12.46
CA LYS A 62 -50.83 -34.81 12.17
C LYS A 62 -50.67 -34.47 10.68
N LYS A 63 -49.80 -35.18 9.97
CA LYS A 63 -49.71 -35.08 8.50
C LYS A 63 -51.00 -35.58 7.84
N TRP A 64 -51.54 -36.70 8.31
CA TRP A 64 -52.76 -37.30 7.79
C TRP A 64 -54.03 -36.50 8.11
N ASP A 65 -54.17 -35.99 9.34
CA ASP A 65 -55.30 -35.10 9.68
C ASP A 65 -55.24 -33.79 8.85
N LEU A 66 -54.06 -33.20 8.58
CA LEU A 66 -53.95 -32.03 7.70
C LEU A 66 -54.34 -32.33 6.24
N ILE A 67 -53.98 -33.50 5.71
CA ILE A 67 -54.44 -33.97 4.40
C ILE A 67 -55.97 -34.14 4.40
N CYS A 68 -56.52 -34.78 5.44
CA CYS A 68 -57.97 -34.98 5.58
C CYS A 68 -58.74 -33.66 5.65
N ASP A 69 -58.23 -32.64 6.34
CA ASP A 69 -58.85 -31.31 6.41
C ASP A 69 -58.76 -30.56 5.07
N GLN A 70 -57.65 -30.70 4.35
CA GLN A 70 -57.49 -30.10 3.02
C GLN A 70 -58.37 -30.81 1.96
N GLU A 71 -58.49 -32.14 2.00
CA GLU A 71 -59.41 -32.91 1.15
C GLU A 71 -60.90 -32.60 1.46
N ARG A 72 -61.22 -32.15 2.67
CA ARG A 72 -62.56 -31.66 3.07
C ARG A 72 -62.83 -30.21 2.64
N PHE A 73 -61.82 -29.43 2.26
CA PHE A 73 -61.98 -28.03 1.89
C PHE A 73 -62.60 -27.86 0.49
N GLN A 74 -63.85 -27.37 0.44
CA GLN A 74 -64.53 -27.07 -0.83
C GLN A 74 -64.58 -25.56 -1.12
N VAL A 75 -64.13 -25.18 -2.32
CA VAL A 75 -64.18 -23.81 -2.81
C VAL A 75 -65.63 -23.34 -3.00
N LYS A 76 -65.99 -22.23 -2.37
CA LYS A 76 -67.36 -21.69 -2.35
C LYS A 76 -67.86 -21.22 -3.72
N ASN A 77 -67.00 -20.59 -4.53
CA ASN A 77 -67.28 -20.26 -5.93
C ASN A 77 -65.94 -20.25 -6.74
N PRO A 78 -65.95 -20.63 -8.03
CA PRO A 78 -64.78 -20.50 -8.90
C PRO A 78 -64.47 -19.02 -9.25
N PRO A 79 -63.22 -18.68 -9.64
CA PRO A 79 -62.78 -17.32 -9.95
C PRO A 79 -63.69 -16.54 -10.90
N HIS A 80 -64.07 -17.15 -12.03
CA HIS A 80 -64.91 -16.51 -13.05
C HIS A 80 -66.25 -15.98 -12.49
N THR A 81 -66.79 -16.61 -11.43
CA THR A 81 -68.04 -16.18 -10.78
C THR A 81 -67.88 -14.84 -10.04
N TYR A 82 -66.68 -14.51 -9.54
CA TYR A 82 -66.39 -13.19 -8.96
C TYR A 82 -66.14 -12.16 -10.07
N ILE A 83 -65.35 -12.54 -11.08
CA ILE A 83 -64.96 -11.69 -12.21
C ILE A 83 -66.20 -11.21 -12.98
N GLN A 84 -67.12 -12.11 -13.35
CA GLN A 84 -68.38 -11.75 -14.00
C GLN A 84 -69.26 -10.81 -13.15
N LYS A 85 -69.27 -10.97 -11.81
CA LYS A 85 -70.00 -10.07 -10.91
C LYS A 85 -69.40 -8.66 -10.92
N LEU A 86 -68.07 -8.54 -10.84
CA LEU A 86 -67.36 -7.25 -10.92
C LEU A 86 -67.57 -6.56 -12.27
N GLN A 87 -67.43 -7.29 -13.38
CA GLN A 87 -67.76 -6.80 -14.73
C GLN A 87 -69.23 -6.33 -14.83
N SER A 88 -70.17 -7.04 -14.19
CA SER A 88 -71.58 -6.62 -14.13
C SER A 88 -71.83 -5.31 -13.35
N PHE A 89 -70.86 -4.86 -12.55
CA PHE A 89 -70.86 -3.57 -11.85
C PHE A 89 -70.16 -2.46 -12.66
N LEU A 90 -69.38 -2.80 -13.68
CA LEU A 90 -68.74 -1.86 -14.61
C LEU A 90 -69.63 -1.54 -15.83
N ASP A 91 -70.43 -2.51 -16.29
CA ASP A 91 -71.33 -2.45 -17.45
C ASP A 91 -72.13 -1.12 -17.55
N PRO A 92 -71.79 -0.24 -18.52
CA PRO A 92 -72.42 1.08 -18.66
C PRO A 92 -73.77 1.02 -19.39
N SER A 93 -74.16 -0.12 -19.96
CA SER A 93 -75.45 -0.29 -20.65
C SER A 93 -76.64 -0.40 -19.67
N VAL A 94 -76.34 -0.72 -18.40
CA VAL A 94 -77.34 -1.02 -17.37
C VAL A 94 -78.14 0.23 -16.97
N THR A 95 -79.46 0.11 -16.93
CA THR A 95 -80.31 1.20 -16.43
C THR A 95 -79.99 1.50 -14.96
N ARG A 96 -79.96 2.79 -14.58
CA ARG A 96 -79.54 3.25 -13.23
C ARG A 96 -80.25 2.53 -12.06
N LYS A 97 -81.50 2.09 -12.26
CA LYS A 97 -82.30 1.31 -11.28
C LYS A 97 -81.82 -0.14 -11.15
N LYS A 98 -81.37 -0.79 -12.24
CA LYS A 98 -80.71 -2.11 -12.20
C LYS A 98 -79.28 -1.98 -11.65
N PHE A 99 -78.52 -0.95 -12.06
CA PHE A 99 -77.16 -0.67 -11.58
C PHE A 99 -77.13 -0.52 -10.05
N ARG A 100 -77.97 0.36 -9.48
CA ARG A 100 -78.05 0.58 -8.02
C ARG A 100 -78.45 -0.68 -7.24
N ARG A 101 -79.16 -1.63 -7.86
CA ARG A 101 -79.45 -2.94 -7.25
C ARG A 101 -78.23 -3.85 -7.25
N ARG A 102 -77.54 -4.02 -8.40
CA ARG A 102 -76.29 -4.81 -8.49
C ARG A 102 -75.24 -4.29 -7.50
N VAL A 103 -74.99 -2.98 -7.49
CA VAL A 103 -74.02 -2.32 -6.60
C VAL A 103 -74.45 -2.30 -5.13
N GLN A 104 -75.67 -2.73 -4.77
CA GLN A 104 -75.98 -2.90 -3.34
C GLN A 104 -75.10 -3.98 -2.69
N GLU A 105 -74.76 -5.04 -3.45
CA GLU A 105 -74.00 -6.21 -2.97
C GLU A 105 -72.49 -6.16 -3.29
N SER A 106 -72.00 -5.12 -3.98
CA SER A 106 -70.59 -5.00 -4.40
C SER A 106 -69.59 -5.26 -3.27
N THR A 107 -69.76 -4.58 -2.15
CA THR A 107 -68.95 -4.72 -0.93
C THR A 107 -68.92 -6.15 -0.39
N LYS A 108 -70.04 -6.89 -0.52
CA LYS A 108 -70.11 -8.30 -0.09
C LYS A 108 -69.34 -9.19 -1.07
N VAL A 109 -69.53 -9.01 -2.37
CA VAL A 109 -68.80 -9.77 -3.41
C VAL A 109 -67.28 -9.54 -3.29
N LEU A 110 -66.86 -8.29 -3.05
CA LEU A 110 -65.46 -7.95 -2.82
C LEU A 110 -64.90 -8.57 -1.53
N ARG A 111 -65.66 -8.60 -0.42
CA ARG A 111 -65.23 -9.26 0.82
C ARG A 111 -65.18 -10.79 0.67
N GLU A 112 -66.11 -11.39 -0.07
CA GLU A 112 -66.05 -12.82 -0.41
C GLU A 112 -64.88 -13.15 -1.36
N LEU A 113 -64.47 -12.19 -2.21
CA LEU A 113 -63.28 -12.31 -3.06
C LEU A 113 -61.96 -12.16 -2.26
N GLU A 114 -61.87 -11.17 -1.36
CA GLU A 114 -60.72 -10.99 -0.45
C GLU A 114 -60.44 -12.25 0.36
N ILE A 115 -61.48 -12.82 0.97
CA ILE A 115 -61.39 -14.09 1.70
C ILE A 115 -60.91 -15.20 0.76
N SER A 116 -61.51 -15.34 -0.43
CA SER A 116 -61.14 -16.38 -1.40
C SER A 116 -59.67 -16.28 -1.85
N LEU A 117 -59.18 -15.06 -2.12
CA LEU A 117 -57.78 -14.80 -2.50
C LEU A 117 -56.78 -15.14 -1.38
N ARG A 118 -57.20 -15.06 -0.12
CA ARG A 118 -56.35 -15.30 1.06
C ARG A 118 -56.47 -16.70 1.67
N THR A 119 -57.59 -17.41 1.46
CA THR A 119 -57.86 -18.70 2.15
C THR A 119 -58.11 -19.89 1.23
N ASN A 120 -58.22 -19.73 -0.09
CA ASN A 120 -58.26 -20.88 -1.00
C ASN A 120 -56.84 -21.38 -1.30
N TYR A 121 -56.74 -22.60 -1.84
CA TYR A 121 -55.46 -23.14 -2.35
C TYR A 121 -54.89 -22.25 -3.46
N ILE A 122 -53.55 -22.20 -3.58
CA ILE A 122 -52.86 -21.24 -4.46
C ILE A 122 -53.19 -21.41 -5.95
N GLY A 123 -53.59 -22.61 -6.36
CA GLY A 123 -54.13 -22.87 -7.71
C GLY A 123 -55.36 -22.03 -8.04
N TRP A 124 -56.24 -21.72 -7.07
CA TRP A 124 -57.39 -20.83 -7.27
C TRP A 124 -56.95 -19.39 -7.56
N VAL A 125 -55.87 -18.94 -6.89
CA VAL A 125 -55.27 -17.62 -7.12
C VAL A 125 -54.55 -17.57 -8.46
N ARG A 126 -53.85 -18.64 -8.87
CA ARG A 126 -53.30 -18.79 -10.23
C ARG A 126 -54.40 -18.76 -11.30
N GLU A 127 -55.52 -19.45 -11.06
CA GLU A 127 -56.67 -19.47 -11.97
C GLU A 127 -57.33 -18.07 -12.08
N PHE A 128 -57.49 -17.34 -10.98
CA PHE A 128 -57.99 -15.96 -10.98
C PHE A 128 -57.06 -15.00 -11.75
N LEU A 129 -55.74 -15.19 -11.64
CA LEU A 129 -54.72 -14.37 -12.28
C LEU A 129 -54.34 -14.81 -13.71
N SER A 130 -54.98 -15.84 -14.27
CA SER A 130 -54.64 -16.38 -15.60
C SER A 130 -55.02 -15.45 -16.74
N ASP A 131 -54.35 -15.60 -17.89
CA ASP A 131 -54.65 -14.86 -19.13
C ASP A 131 -56.09 -15.06 -19.65
N GLU A 132 -56.73 -16.17 -19.27
CA GLU A 132 -58.13 -16.47 -19.59
C GLU A 132 -59.12 -15.67 -18.73
N ASN A 133 -58.84 -15.55 -17.43
CA ASN A 133 -59.74 -14.94 -16.45
C ASN A 133 -59.51 -13.43 -16.27
N LYS A 134 -58.24 -12.98 -16.35
CA LYS A 134 -57.84 -11.56 -16.20
C LYS A 134 -58.39 -10.89 -14.95
N GLY A 135 -58.40 -11.62 -13.83
CA GLY A 135 -58.97 -11.15 -12.57
C GLY A 135 -58.26 -9.92 -11.99
N LEU A 136 -56.97 -9.73 -12.27
CA LEU A 136 -56.23 -8.54 -11.88
C LEU A 136 -56.72 -7.29 -12.66
N ASP A 137 -56.75 -7.35 -13.99
CA ASP A 137 -57.22 -6.27 -14.86
C ASP A 137 -58.61 -5.80 -14.43
N VAL A 138 -59.55 -6.74 -14.23
CA VAL A 138 -60.94 -6.48 -13.81
C VAL A 138 -61.02 -5.87 -12.41
N LEU A 139 -60.11 -6.22 -11.49
CA LEU A 139 -60.02 -5.62 -10.16
C LEU A 139 -59.46 -4.19 -10.21
N VAL A 140 -58.48 -3.92 -11.08
CA VAL A 140 -57.90 -2.58 -11.27
C VAL A 140 -58.88 -1.65 -11.99
N ASP A 141 -59.57 -2.12 -13.03
CA ASP A 141 -60.67 -1.39 -13.69
C ASP A 141 -61.78 -1.03 -12.70
N TYR A 142 -62.15 -1.97 -11.83
CA TYR A 142 -63.15 -1.74 -10.80
C TYR A 142 -62.68 -0.73 -9.74
N LEU A 143 -61.41 -0.80 -9.33
CA LEU A 143 -60.79 0.17 -8.42
C LEU A 143 -60.79 1.58 -9.04
N SER A 144 -60.35 1.72 -10.29
CA SER A 144 -60.38 3.00 -11.03
C SER A 144 -61.79 3.57 -11.14
N PHE A 145 -62.77 2.73 -11.49
CA PHE A 145 -64.17 3.11 -11.53
C PHE A 145 -64.71 3.55 -10.15
N ALA A 146 -64.31 2.89 -9.06
CA ALA A 146 -64.68 3.28 -7.70
C ALA A 146 -64.07 4.64 -7.31
N GLN A 147 -62.86 4.94 -7.76
CA GLN A 147 -62.13 6.19 -7.44
C GLN A 147 -62.52 7.40 -8.32
N CYS A 148 -62.90 7.18 -9.57
CA CYS A 148 -63.18 8.20 -10.58
C CYS A 148 -64.03 9.39 -10.08
N SER A 149 -65.00 9.14 -9.20
CA SER A 149 -65.86 10.17 -8.63
C SER A 149 -65.25 11.07 -7.55
N VAL A 150 -64.16 10.63 -6.91
CA VAL A 150 -63.39 11.43 -5.93
C VAL A 150 -62.56 12.47 -6.67
N MET A 151 -61.92 12.05 -7.77
CA MET A 151 -60.98 12.88 -8.54
C MET A 151 -61.69 14.00 -9.32
N TYR A 152 -62.76 13.67 -10.06
CA TYR A 152 -63.52 14.64 -10.87
C TYR A 152 -64.72 15.22 -10.12
N SER A 153 -64.47 15.76 -8.92
CA SER A 153 -65.51 16.30 -8.04
C SER A 153 -66.32 17.45 -8.67
N THR A 154 -65.66 18.29 -9.48
CA THR A 154 -66.15 19.58 -10.00
C THR A 154 -66.84 19.56 -11.37
N LEU A 155 -66.87 18.43 -12.10
CA LEU A 155 -67.44 18.37 -13.47
C LEU A 155 -68.87 17.80 -13.52
N PRO A 156 -69.91 18.59 -13.87
CA PRO A 156 -71.28 18.10 -14.01
C PRO A 156 -71.52 17.48 -15.40
N GLY A 157 -71.83 16.18 -15.47
CA GLY A 157 -72.30 15.59 -16.74
C GLY A 157 -72.51 14.08 -16.76
N ARG A 158 -71.42 13.30 -16.82
CA ARG A 158 -71.46 11.89 -17.26
C ARG A 158 -72.22 10.97 -16.29
N ARG A 159 -72.98 10.03 -16.85
CA ARG A 159 -73.73 8.99 -16.10
C ARG A 159 -72.79 8.13 -15.24
N ALA A 160 -71.63 7.76 -15.78
CA ALA A 160 -70.59 7.00 -15.08
C ALA A 160 -70.16 7.67 -13.76
N LEU A 161 -69.93 8.99 -13.75
CA LEU A 161 -69.54 9.73 -12.55
C LEU A 161 -70.61 9.66 -11.45
N LYS A 162 -71.90 9.71 -11.82
CA LYS A 162 -73.05 9.57 -10.89
C LYS A 162 -73.26 8.13 -10.41
N ASN A 163 -72.66 7.15 -11.07
CA ASN A 163 -72.65 5.75 -10.67
C ASN A 163 -71.44 5.43 -9.77
N SER A 164 -70.24 5.92 -10.13
CA SER A 164 -69.02 5.88 -9.30
C SER A 164 -69.25 6.51 -7.92
N ARG A 165 -69.98 7.65 -7.83
CA ARG A 165 -70.36 8.27 -6.53
C ARG A 165 -71.17 7.35 -5.60
N LEU A 166 -71.81 6.28 -6.11
CA LEU A 166 -72.53 5.28 -5.29
C LEU A 166 -71.63 4.12 -4.83
N VAL A 167 -70.47 3.93 -5.47
CA VAL A 167 -69.45 2.93 -5.10
C VAL A 167 -68.43 3.55 -4.14
N SER A 168 -67.95 4.76 -4.46
CA SER A 168 -67.00 5.55 -3.65
C SER A 168 -67.48 5.83 -2.22
N GLN A 169 -68.80 5.82 -1.98
CA GLN A 169 -69.42 6.01 -0.66
C GLN A 169 -69.43 4.73 0.21
N LYS A 170 -68.79 3.65 -0.24
CA LYS A 170 -68.69 2.35 0.44
C LYS A 170 -67.23 1.99 0.72
N ASP A 171 -67.02 0.93 1.51
CA ASP A 171 -65.71 0.31 1.73
C ASP A 171 -65.10 -0.32 0.47
N ASP A 172 -65.77 -0.27 -0.69
CA ASP A 172 -65.41 -1.00 -1.91
C ASP A 172 -63.94 -0.73 -2.32
N VAL A 173 -63.47 0.52 -2.22
CA VAL A 173 -62.04 0.89 -2.42
C VAL A 173 -61.13 0.21 -1.39
N HIS A 174 -61.48 0.25 -0.10
CA HIS A 174 -60.70 -0.38 0.98
C HIS A 174 -60.57 -1.89 0.77
N VAL A 175 -61.65 -2.56 0.35
CA VAL A 175 -61.64 -4.00 0.10
C VAL A 175 -60.90 -4.35 -1.19
N CYS A 176 -60.93 -3.51 -2.23
CA CYS A 176 -60.09 -3.71 -3.42
C CYS A 176 -58.59 -3.65 -3.07
N ILE A 177 -58.17 -2.73 -2.20
CA ILE A 177 -56.78 -2.68 -1.71
C ILE A 177 -56.43 -3.91 -0.85
N LEU A 178 -57.37 -4.46 -0.08
CA LEU A 178 -57.17 -5.75 0.60
C LEU A 178 -57.06 -6.94 -0.37
N CYS A 179 -57.85 -6.96 -1.46
CA CYS A 179 -57.70 -7.96 -2.53
C CYS A 179 -56.32 -7.86 -3.19
N LEU A 180 -55.84 -6.65 -3.50
CA LEU A 180 -54.50 -6.44 -4.06
C LEU A 180 -53.40 -6.85 -3.07
N ARG A 181 -53.54 -6.56 -1.77
CA ARG A 181 -52.65 -7.06 -0.71
C ARG A 181 -52.60 -8.59 -0.67
N ALA A 182 -53.74 -9.27 -0.79
CA ALA A 182 -53.79 -10.73 -0.86
C ALA A 182 -53.14 -11.30 -2.14
N ILE A 183 -53.33 -10.65 -3.29
CA ILE A 183 -52.65 -11.01 -4.55
C ILE A 183 -51.13 -10.83 -4.44
N MET A 184 -50.68 -9.71 -3.86
CA MET A 184 -49.26 -9.40 -3.63
C MET A 184 -48.61 -10.26 -2.54
N ASN A 185 -49.41 -10.95 -1.71
CA ASN A 185 -48.92 -11.97 -0.77
C ASN A 185 -48.46 -13.27 -1.48
N TYR A 186 -48.70 -13.38 -2.78
CA TYR A 186 -48.23 -14.46 -3.63
C TYR A 186 -47.26 -13.92 -4.69
N GLN A 187 -46.06 -14.48 -4.79
CA GLN A 187 -44.94 -13.95 -5.60
C GLN A 187 -45.32 -13.66 -7.07
N TYR A 188 -46.06 -14.55 -7.72
CA TYR A 188 -46.51 -14.34 -9.11
C TYR A 188 -47.54 -13.22 -9.21
N GLY A 189 -48.46 -13.11 -8.23
CA GLY A 189 -49.40 -11.99 -8.14
C GLY A 189 -48.72 -10.65 -7.84
N PHE A 190 -47.67 -10.65 -7.00
CA PHE A 190 -46.80 -9.49 -6.78
C PHE A 190 -46.15 -9.04 -8.09
N ASN A 191 -45.51 -9.95 -8.83
CA ASN A 191 -44.86 -9.64 -10.11
C ASN A 191 -45.85 -9.11 -11.15
N LEU A 192 -47.05 -9.70 -11.24
CA LEU A 192 -48.12 -9.20 -12.12
C LEU A 192 -48.53 -7.76 -11.73
N VAL A 193 -48.76 -7.48 -10.45
CA VAL A 193 -49.10 -6.11 -9.95
C VAL A 193 -47.99 -5.10 -10.24
N MET A 194 -46.72 -5.50 -10.11
CA MET A 194 -45.56 -4.65 -10.45
C MET A 194 -45.48 -4.35 -11.95
N SER A 195 -45.83 -5.32 -12.81
CA SER A 195 -45.80 -5.18 -14.27
C SER A 195 -47.05 -4.53 -14.88
N HIS A 196 -48.17 -4.51 -14.17
CA HIS A 196 -49.46 -4.06 -14.71
C HIS A 196 -49.50 -2.52 -14.84
N PRO A 197 -49.68 -1.94 -16.05
CA PRO A 197 -49.45 -0.52 -16.35
C PRO A 197 -50.18 0.52 -15.49
N HIS A 198 -51.24 0.12 -14.79
CA HIS A 198 -52.07 1.01 -13.97
C HIS A 198 -52.22 0.55 -12.51
N ALA A 199 -51.68 -0.61 -12.11
CA ALA A 199 -52.01 -1.18 -10.79
C ALA A 199 -51.44 -0.36 -9.63
N VAL A 200 -50.13 -0.02 -9.68
CA VAL A 200 -49.49 0.80 -8.64
C VAL A 200 -50.02 2.24 -8.66
N ASN A 201 -50.38 2.77 -9.82
CA ASN A 201 -51.00 4.10 -9.96
C ASN A 201 -52.38 4.15 -9.28
N GLU A 202 -53.25 3.15 -9.50
CA GLU A 202 -54.57 3.08 -8.86
C GLU A 202 -54.47 2.80 -7.35
N ILE A 203 -53.43 2.07 -6.90
CA ILE A 203 -53.08 1.99 -5.47
C ILE A 203 -52.69 3.38 -4.93
N ALA A 204 -51.82 4.13 -5.61
CA ALA A 204 -51.41 5.48 -5.19
C ALA A 204 -52.59 6.47 -5.17
N LEU A 205 -53.44 6.48 -6.20
CA LEU A 205 -54.63 7.34 -6.26
C LEU A 205 -55.59 7.10 -5.08
N SER A 206 -55.58 5.89 -4.49
CA SER A 206 -56.41 5.53 -3.34
C SER A 206 -56.08 6.32 -2.07
N LEU A 207 -54.96 7.05 -2.03
CA LEU A 207 -54.66 8.04 -0.98
C LEU A 207 -55.70 9.17 -0.90
N ASN A 208 -56.45 9.45 -1.98
CA ASN A 208 -57.58 10.41 -1.95
C ASN A 208 -58.80 9.88 -1.16
N ASN A 209 -58.78 8.64 -0.64
CA ASN A 209 -59.87 8.08 0.14
C ASN A 209 -59.98 8.74 1.53
N LYS A 210 -61.22 9.06 1.96
CA LYS A 210 -61.50 9.76 3.23
C LYS A 210 -61.23 8.93 4.49
N ASN A 211 -60.99 7.63 4.38
CA ASN A 211 -60.74 6.76 5.53
C ASN A 211 -59.23 6.66 5.79
N PRO A 212 -58.71 7.17 6.94
CA PRO A 212 -57.28 7.12 7.23
C PRO A 212 -56.75 5.69 7.35
N ARG A 213 -57.60 4.71 7.69
CA ARG A 213 -57.23 3.27 7.65
C ARG A 213 -56.95 2.79 6.22
N THR A 214 -57.63 3.33 5.22
CA THR A 214 -57.34 3.04 3.80
C THR A 214 -56.04 3.72 3.38
N LYS A 215 -55.83 4.99 3.76
CA LYS A 215 -54.57 5.71 3.49
C LYS A 215 -53.36 4.99 4.09
N ALA A 216 -53.43 4.59 5.36
CA ALA A 216 -52.38 3.83 6.03
C ALA A 216 -52.09 2.49 5.31
N LEU A 217 -53.13 1.73 4.97
CA LEU A 217 -53.01 0.47 4.23
C LEU A 217 -52.36 0.65 2.84
N VAL A 218 -52.70 1.73 2.14
CA VAL A 218 -52.09 2.09 0.84
C VAL A 218 -50.60 2.42 1.02
N LEU A 219 -50.25 3.22 2.05
CA LEU A 219 -48.86 3.56 2.33
C LEU A 219 -48.03 2.35 2.77
N GLU A 220 -48.58 1.39 3.52
CA GLU A 220 -47.92 0.12 3.83
C GLU A 220 -47.56 -0.67 2.56
N LEU A 221 -48.46 -0.71 1.57
CA LEU A 221 -48.22 -1.41 0.29
C LEU A 221 -47.21 -0.68 -0.58
N LEU A 222 -47.34 0.64 -0.72
CA LEU A 222 -46.41 1.47 -1.49
C LEU A 222 -45.00 1.45 -0.87
N ALA A 223 -44.90 1.45 0.46
CA ALA A 223 -43.64 1.26 1.18
C ALA A 223 -43.00 -0.11 0.93
N ALA A 224 -43.78 -1.19 0.94
CA ALA A 224 -43.28 -2.53 0.65
C ALA A 224 -42.83 -2.68 -0.81
N VAL A 225 -43.55 -2.09 -1.77
CA VAL A 225 -43.14 -2.03 -3.19
C VAL A 225 -41.84 -1.22 -3.35
N CYS A 226 -41.72 -0.07 -2.70
CA CYS A 226 -40.57 0.83 -2.81
C CYS A 226 -39.23 0.16 -2.44
N LEU A 227 -39.25 -0.86 -1.56
CA LEU A 227 -38.07 -1.62 -1.14
C LEU A 227 -37.67 -2.78 -2.06
N VAL A 228 -38.48 -3.14 -3.06
CA VAL A 228 -38.15 -4.22 -4.02
C VAL A 228 -37.36 -3.64 -5.19
N ARG A 229 -36.45 -4.44 -5.77
CA ARG A 229 -35.62 -4.04 -6.92
C ARG A 229 -36.49 -3.52 -8.08
N GLY A 230 -36.23 -2.29 -8.54
CA GLY A 230 -37.02 -1.57 -9.54
C GLY A 230 -38.31 -0.91 -9.01
N GLY A 231 -38.76 -1.25 -7.81
CA GLY A 231 -39.98 -0.71 -7.22
C GLY A 231 -39.90 0.77 -6.82
N HIS A 232 -38.70 1.29 -6.51
CA HIS A 232 -38.52 2.71 -6.19
C HIS A 232 -38.91 3.62 -7.38
N GLU A 233 -38.44 3.30 -8.58
CA GLU A 233 -38.77 4.03 -9.82
C GLU A 233 -40.27 3.97 -10.13
N ILE A 234 -40.90 2.80 -9.96
CA ILE A 234 -42.33 2.60 -10.15
C ILE A 234 -43.14 3.47 -9.16
N ILE A 235 -42.69 3.59 -7.91
CA ILE A 235 -43.33 4.44 -6.89
C ILE A 235 -43.20 5.92 -7.25
N LEU A 236 -42.03 6.38 -7.70
CA LEU A 236 -41.88 7.77 -8.15
C LEU A 236 -42.76 8.07 -9.36
N ALA A 237 -42.76 7.20 -10.38
CA ALA A 237 -43.62 7.33 -11.55
C ALA A 237 -45.13 7.32 -11.20
N ALA A 238 -45.53 6.50 -10.22
CA ALA A 238 -46.91 6.49 -9.72
C ALA A 238 -47.28 7.79 -8.99
N PHE A 239 -46.33 8.44 -8.29
CA PHE A 239 -46.56 9.76 -7.66
C PHE A 239 -46.47 10.93 -8.64
N ASP A 240 -45.68 10.82 -9.71
CA ASP A 240 -45.70 11.79 -10.81
C ASP A 240 -47.04 11.69 -11.59
N ASN A 241 -47.56 10.48 -11.82
CA ASN A 241 -48.93 10.30 -12.35
C ASN A 241 -50.01 10.77 -11.36
N PHE A 242 -49.84 10.53 -10.05
CA PHE A 242 -50.72 11.05 -9.01
C PHE A 242 -50.79 12.58 -9.09
N LYS A 243 -49.65 13.26 -9.23
CA LYS A 243 -49.54 14.71 -9.42
C LYS A 243 -50.33 15.18 -10.65
N GLU A 244 -50.15 14.55 -11.81
CA GLU A 244 -50.88 14.91 -13.05
C GLU A 244 -52.39 14.76 -12.89
N VAL A 245 -52.84 13.64 -12.35
CA VAL A 245 -54.26 13.29 -12.19
C VAL A 245 -54.94 14.13 -11.11
N CYS A 246 -54.24 14.40 -10.00
CA CYS A 246 -54.70 15.24 -8.90
C CYS A 246 -54.55 16.74 -9.16
N LYS A 247 -53.75 17.14 -10.15
CA LYS A 247 -53.34 18.51 -10.48
C LYS A 247 -52.57 19.21 -9.36
N GLU A 248 -51.59 18.50 -8.80
CA GLU A 248 -50.62 19.06 -7.85
C GLU A 248 -49.55 19.90 -8.59
N LEU A 249 -48.95 20.87 -7.89
CA LEU A 249 -47.79 21.60 -8.39
C LEU A 249 -46.51 20.79 -8.19
N TYR A 250 -46.41 20.08 -7.06
CA TYR A 250 -45.29 19.22 -6.69
C TYR A 250 -45.77 17.81 -6.39
N ARG A 251 -44.93 16.80 -6.63
CA ARG A 251 -45.26 15.42 -6.24
C ARG A 251 -45.25 15.31 -4.71
N PHE A 252 -46.11 14.45 -4.16
CA PHE A 252 -46.37 14.31 -2.72
C PHE A 252 -47.09 15.50 -2.04
N GLU A 253 -47.63 16.47 -2.78
CA GLU A 253 -48.23 17.70 -2.20
C GLU A 253 -49.43 17.41 -1.30
N LYS A 254 -50.42 16.64 -1.76
CA LYS A 254 -51.56 16.17 -0.94
C LYS A 254 -51.14 15.15 0.11
N LEU A 255 -50.07 14.38 -0.10
CA LEU A 255 -49.58 13.47 0.93
C LEU A 255 -49.12 14.28 2.15
N MET A 256 -48.40 15.39 1.91
CA MET A 256 -48.01 16.35 2.94
C MET A 256 -49.18 17.23 3.44
N GLU A 257 -50.22 17.47 2.64
CA GLU A 257 -51.48 18.05 3.12
C GLU A 257 -52.16 17.12 4.14
N TYR A 258 -52.37 15.85 3.79
CA TYR A 258 -53.01 14.87 4.67
C TYR A 258 -52.20 14.62 5.94
N PHE A 259 -50.86 14.51 5.82
CA PHE A 259 -49.98 14.30 6.98
C PHE A 259 -50.03 15.44 8.00
N ARG A 260 -50.32 16.68 7.57
CA ARG A 260 -50.48 17.87 8.43
C ARG A 260 -51.90 18.12 8.93
N ASN A 261 -52.90 17.51 8.29
CA ASN A 261 -54.32 17.81 8.54
C ASN A 261 -55.08 16.64 9.24
N GLU A 262 -54.48 15.45 9.35
CA GLU A 262 -55.11 14.25 9.91
C GLU A 262 -54.43 13.77 11.22
N ASP A 263 -53.95 14.70 12.04
CA ASP A 263 -53.30 14.50 13.36
C ASP A 263 -54.05 13.54 14.31
N SER A 264 -55.36 13.36 14.11
CA SER A 264 -56.20 12.45 14.89
C SER A 264 -55.98 10.95 14.62
N ASN A 265 -55.19 10.56 13.61
CA ASN A 265 -54.95 9.15 13.28
C ASN A 265 -53.45 8.77 13.30
N ILE A 266 -52.99 8.35 14.48
CA ILE A 266 -51.59 7.96 14.73
C ILE A 266 -51.10 6.87 13.77
N ASP A 267 -51.91 5.84 13.45
CA ASP A 267 -51.48 4.76 12.56
C ASP A 267 -51.23 5.26 11.12
N PHE A 268 -52.05 6.20 10.62
CA PHE A 268 -51.80 6.88 9.34
C PHE A 268 -50.54 7.76 9.41
N MET A 269 -50.35 8.54 10.48
CA MET A 269 -49.14 9.36 10.64
C MET A 269 -47.87 8.50 10.66
N VAL A 270 -47.89 7.36 11.36
CA VAL A 270 -46.78 6.39 11.40
C VAL A 270 -46.52 5.80 10.01
N ALA A 271 -47.57 5.39 9.28
CA ALA A 271 -47.44 4.87 7.92
C ALA A 271 -46.91 5.91 6.93
N CYS A 272 -47.32 7.18 7.07
CA CYS A 272 -46.83 8.28 6.24
C CYS A 272 -45.36 8.59 6.52
N MET A 273 -44.97 8.69 7.80
CA MET A 273 -43.57 8.94 8.16
C MET A 273 -42.67 7.77 7.76
N GLN A 274 -43.15 6.53 7.92
CA GLN A 274 -42.45 5.33 7.44
C GLN A 274 -42.28 5.32 5.91
N PHE A 275 -43.31 5.69 5.15
CA PHE A 275 -43.23 5.80 3.70
C PHE A 275 -42.20 6.86 3.26
N ILE A 276 -42.21 8.05 3.88
CA ILE A 276 -41.21 9.11 3.62
C ILE A 276 -39.79 8.61 3.94
N ASN A 277 -39.58 7.99 5.10
CA ASN A 277 -38.29 7.40 5.48
C ASN A 277 -37.77 6.40 4.45
N ILE A 278 -38.66 5.59 3.87
CA ILE A 278 -38.32 4.61 2.84
C ILE A 278 -38.00 5.29 1.51
N VAL A 279 -38.88 6.17 0.99
CA VAL A 279 -38.67 6.86 -0.29
C VAL A 279 -37.37 7.67 -0.28
N VAL A 280 -37.08 8.40 0.80
CA VAL A 280 -35.91 9.28 0.90
C VAL A 280 -34.61 8.53 1.26
N HIS A 281 -34.66 7.43 2.04
CA HIS A 281 -33.43 6.77 2.52
C HIS A 281 -33.11 5.40 1.91
N SER A 282 -33.97 4.85 1.04
CA SER A 282 -33.69 3.59 0.32
C SER A 282 -32.78 3.76 -0.89
N VAL A 283 -32.71 4.95 -1.47
CA VAL A 283 -31.87 5.27 -2.63
C VAL A 283 -30.37 5.20 -2.33
N GLU A 284 -29.60 4.69 -3.28
CA GLU A 284 -28.13 4.58 -3.17
C GLU A 284 -27.41 5.89 -3.51
N ASP A 285 -27.90 6.63 -4.50
CA ASP A 285 -27.32 7.90 -4.94
C ASP A 285 -27.59 9.01 -3.91
N MET A 286 -26.51 9.61 -3.41
CA MET A 286 -26.55 10.63 -2.36
C MET A 286 -27.08 11.97 -2.86
N ASN A 287 -26.84 12.32 -4.12
CA ASN A 287 -27.36 13.55 -4.74
C ASN A 287 -28.87 13.42 -4.96
N PHE A 288 -29.32 12.26 -5.45
CA PHE A 288 -30.75 11.97 -5.63
C PHE A 288 -31.49 11.89 -4.28
N ARG A 289 -30.83 11.36 -3.24
CA ARG A 289 -31.33 11.43 -1.86
C ARG A 289 -31.49 12.86 -1.36
N VAL A 290 -30.47 13.71 -1.54
CA VAL A 290 -30.53 15.14 -1.18
C VAL A 290 -31.64 15.85 -1.96
N HIS A 291 -31.85 15.49 -3.23
CA HIS A 291 -32.96 16.00 -4.04
C HIS A 291 -34.34 15.61 -3.48
N LEU A 292 -34.57 14.32 -3.20
CA LEU A 292 -35.83 13.82 -2.60
C LEU A 292 -36.08 14.44 -1.22
N GLN A 293 -35.04 14.56 -0.39
CA GLN A 293 -35.10 15.25 0.90
C GLN A 293 -35.53 16.72 0.71
N TYR A 294 -34.90 17.42 -0.24
CA TYR A 294 -35.20 18.82 -0.56
C TYR A 294 -36.63 19.03 -1.09
N GLU A 295 -37.20 18.08 -1.85
CA GLU A 295 -38.61 18.13 -2.24
C GLU A 295 -39.54 18.10 -1.02
N PHE A 296 -39.33 17.18 -0.08
CA PHE A 296 -40.10 17.14 1.17
C PHE A 296 -39.85 18.36 2.07
N THR A 297 -38.63 18.87 2.15
CA THR A 297 -38.32 20.15 2.82
C THR A 297 -39.10 21.31 2.20
N LYS A 298 -39.17 21.39 0.86
CA LYS A 298 -39.97 22.39 0.12
C LYS A 298 -41.47 22.28 0.38
N LEU A 299 -41.98 21.07 0.59
CA LEU A 299 -43.37 20.84 1.01
C LEU A 299 -43.63 21.18 2.49
N GLY A 300 -42.60 21.60 3.24
CA GLY A 300 -42.72 22.00 4.64
C GLY A 300 -42.68 20.83 5.64
N LEU A 301 -42.05 19.70 5.28
CA LEU A 301 -41.86 18.57 6.20
C LEU A 301 -41.08 18.98 7.45
N GLU A 302 -39.96 19.69 7.29
CA GLU A 302 -39.06 20.04 8.41
C GLU A 302 -39.77 20.87 9.50
N GLU A 303 -40.52 21.89 9.08
CA GLU A 303 -41.37 22.68 9.98
C GLU A 303 -42.39 21.83 10.74
N PHE A 304 -42.96 20.81 10.09
CA PHE A 304 -43.93 19.92 10.72
C PHE A 304 -43.25 18.95 11.69
N LEU A 305 -42.10 18.37 11.32
CA LEU A 305 -41.34 17.47 12.21
C LEU A 305 -40.86 18.19 13.47
N GLN A 306 -40.37 19.43 13.35
CA GLN A 306 -39.94 20.22 14.51
C GLN A 306 -41.12 20.60 15.44
N LYS A 307 -42.33 20.80 14.90
CA LYS A 307 -43.57 20.97 15.70
C LYS A 307 -43.99 19.65 16.36
N SER A 308 -43.97 18.54 15.61
CA SER A 308 -44.41 17.20 16.01
C SER A 308 -43.38 16.39 16.82
N ARG A 309 -42.17 16.93 17.05
CA ARG A 309 -41.06 16.29 17.79
C ARG A 309 -41.41 15.85 19.22
N HIS A 310 -42.41 16.48 19.82
CA HIS A 310 -42.92 16.22 21.17
C HIS A 310 -44.29 15.49 21.16
N THR A 311 -44.57 14.69 20.13
CA THR A 311 -45.77 13.85 20.07
C THR A 311 -45.83 12.84 21.23
N GLU A 312 -47.03 12.58 21.75
CA GLU A 312 -47.29 11.56 22.78
C GLU A 312 -47.15 10.12 22.24
N SER A 313 -47.06 9.94 20.92
CA SER A 313 -46.94 8.62 20.29
C SER A 313 -45.49 8.19 20.13
N GLU A 314 -45.03 7.27 20.99
CA GLU A 314 -43.70 6.62 20.87
C GLU A 314 -43.46 6.08 19.45
N LYS A 315 -44.47 5.43 18.85
CA LYS A 315 -44.37 4.86 17.49
C LYS A 315 -44.09 5.92 16.42
N LEU A 316 -44.71 7.10 16.54
CA LEU A 316 -44.49 8.21 15.60
C LEU A 316 -43.16 8.89 15.88
N GLN A 317 -42.84 9.15 17.16
CA GLN A 317 -41.58 9.74 17.58
C GLN A 317 -40.37 8.92 17.08
N VAL A 318 -40.46 7.58 17.12
CA VAL A 318 -39.43 6.67 16.58
C VAL A 318 -39.25 6.82 15.06
N GLN A 319 -40.31 7.04 14.27
CA GLN A 319 -40.17 7.29 12.83
C GLN A 319 -39.66 8.71 12.53
N ILE A 320 -40.05 9.72 13.32
CA ILE A 320 -39.54 11.10 13.21
C ILE A 320 -38.04 11.14 13.54
N GLN A 321 -37.61 10.52 14.63
CA GLN A 321 -36.20 10.46 14.99
C GLN A 321 -35.38 9.67 13.95
N ALA A 322 -35.94 8.59 13.39
CA ALA A 322 -35.29 7.84 12.31
C ALA A 322 -35.06 8.67 11.03
N TYR A 323 -35.93 9.64 10.72
CA TYR A 323 -35.68 10.63 9.66
C TYR A 323 -34.52 11.55 10.05
N LEU A 324 -34.62 12.22 11.21
CA LEU A 324 -33.65 13.22 11.66
C LEU A 324 -32.23 12.63 11.81
N ASP A 325 -32.10 11.40 12.30
CA ASP A 325 -30.84 10.64 12.38
C ASP A 325 -30.22 10.29 11.00
N ASN A 326 -30.97 10.50 9.91
CA ASN A 326 -30.60 10.16 8.53
C ASN A 326 -30.79 11.32 7.54
N VAL A 327 -31.09 12.55 8.00
CA VAL A 327 -31.05 13.77 7.18
C VAL A 327 -29.60 14.05 6.75
N PHE A 328 -29.40 14.39 5.47
CA PHE A 328 -28.16 14.97 5.00
C PHE A 328 -28.17 16.47 5.25
N ASP A 329 -27.38 16.93 6.21
CA ASP A 329 -27.05 18.34 6.37
C ASP A 329 -25.97 18.74 5.35
N VAL A 330 -26.42 19.28 4.22
CA VAL A 330 -25.54 19.78 3.16
C VAL A 330 -24.83 21.08 3.59
N GLY A 331 -25.39 21.84 4.54
CA GLY A 331 -24.76 23.05 5.08
C GLY A 331 -23.55 22.67 5.94
N GLY A 332 -23.78 21.89 6.99
CA GLY A 332 -22.73 21.39 7.87
C GLY A 332 -21.62 20.63 7.14
N LEU A 333 -21.96 19.83 6.11
CA LEU A 333 -20.95 19.13 5.30
C LEU A 333 -20.10 20.06 4.41
N LEU A 334 -20.59 21.24 4.04
CA LEU A 334 -19.80 22.26 3.34
C LEU A 334 -18.93 23.05 4.32
N GLU A 335 -19.44 23.36 5.51
CA GLU A 335 -18.66 24.00 6.59
C GLU A 335 -17.53 23.08 7.10
N ASP A 336 -17.79 21.78 7.25
CA ASP A 336 -16.78 20.74 7.55
C ASP A 336 -15.73 20.63 6.43
N ALA A 337 -16.15 20.69 5.16
CA ALA A 337 -15.24 20.62 4.01
C ALA A 337 -14.31 21.84 3.94
N GLU A 338 -14.83 23.04 4.16
CA GLU A 338 -14.03 24.26 4.18
C GLU A 338 -13.09 24.30 5.40
N THR A 339 -13.59 23.92 6.58
CA THR A 339 -12.76 23.76 7.79
C THR A 339 -11.62 22.76 7.56
N LYS A 340 -11.88 21.68 6.82
CA LYS A 340 -10.86 20.70 6.42
C LYS A 340 -9.86 21.29 5.43
N ASN A 341 -10.28 22.12 4.47
CA ASN A 341 -9.37 22.78 3.52
C ASN A 341 -8.38 23.68 4.28
N VAL A 342 -8.87 24.55 5.17
CA VAL A 342 -8.03 25.40 6.04
C VAL A 342 -7.10 24.58 6.93
N ALA A 343 -7.55 23.42 7.42
CA ALA A 343 -6.70 22.50 8.19
C ALA A 343 -5.60 21.83 7.33
N LEU A 344 -5.84 21.59 6.04
CA LEU A 344 -4.85 21.05 5.10
C LEU A 344 -3.81 22.10 4.72
N GLU A 345 -4.23 23.34 4.42
CA GLU A 345 -3.31 24.48 4.21
C GLU A 345 -2.38 24.65 5.42
N LYS A 346 -2.93 24.54 6.65
CA LYS A 346 -2.15 24.62 7.88
C LYS A 346 -1.19 23.43 8.08
N VAL A 347 -1.46 22.27 7.48
CA VAL A 347 -0.51 21.14 7.44
C VAL A 347 0.59 21.40 6.42
N GLU A 348 0.27 21.89 5.23
CA GLU A 348 1.25 22.24 4.18
C GLU A 348 2.25 23.31 4.66
N GLU A 349 1.76 24.37 5.33
CA GLU A 349 2.62 25.36 6.01
C GLU A 349 3.55 24.71 7.06
N LEU A 350 3.07 23.73 7.82
CA LEU A 350 3.87 23.05 8.84
C LEU A 350 4.89 22.08 8.22
N GLU A 351 4.56 21.42 7.11
CA GLU A 351 5.49 20.58 6.36
C GLU A 351 6.61 21.42 5.72
N GLU A 352 6.30 22.60 5.16
CA GLU A 352 7.32 23.54 4.69
C GLU A 352 8.23 24.01 5.83
N HIS A 353 7.65 24.41 6.97
CA HIS A 353 8.41 24.80 8.17
C HIS A 353 9.32 23.67 8.67
N ILE A 354 8.86 22.42 8.66
CA ILE A 354 9.66 21.24 9.04
C ILE A 354 10.80 21.00 8.04
N SER A 355 10.55 21.19 6.73
CA SER A 355 11.58 21.11 5.70
C SER A 355 12.67 22.16 5.91
N GLN A 356 12.29 23.44 6.06
CA GLN A 356 13.22 24.55 6.32
C GLN A 356 14.01 24.38 7.64
N LEU A 357 13.45 23.72 8.65
CA LEU A 357 14.16 23.42 9.90
C LEU A 357 15.12 22.22 9.74
N SER A 358 14.74 21.25 8.91
CA SER A 358 15.54 20.06 8.63
C SER A 358 16.78 20.38 7.78
N GLU A 359 16.66 21.30 6.82
CA GLU A 359 17.78 21.87 6.06
C GLU A 359 18.79 22.58 6.99
N LYS A 360 18.31 23.50 7.84
CA LYS A 360 19.13 24.20 8.84
C LYS A 360 19.79 23.25 9.85
N LEU A 361 19.11 22.17 10.22
CA LEU A 361 19.64 21.13 11.10
C LEU A 361 20.74 20.30 10.39
N LEU A 362 20.57 19.99 9.11
CA LEU A 362 21.59 19.30 8.31
C LEU A 362 22.85 20.15 8.13
N ASP A 363 22.72 21.46 7.91
CA ASP A 363 23.86 22.39 7.87
C ASP A 363 24.60 22.44 9.21
N LEU A 364 23.87 22.56 10.32
CA LEU A 364 24.44 22.52 11.67
C LEU A 364 25.08 21.16 12.00
N GLU A 365 24.51 20.04 11.56
CA GLU A 365 25.14 18.72 11.64
C GLU A 365 26.46 18.67 10.88
N ASN A 366 26.50 19.19 9.65
CA ASN A 366 27.68 19.16 8.80
C ASN A 366 28.79 20.08 9.35
N GLU A 367 28.44 21.26 9.86
CA GLU A 367 29.38 22.16 10.51
C GLU A 367 29.95 21.54 11.80
N ASN A 368 29.09 20.93 12.62
CA ASN A 368 29.52 20.24 13.84
C ASN A 368 30.33 18.96 13.54
N MET A 369 30.03 18.23 12.45
CA MET A 369 30.84 17.11 11.98
C MET A 369 32.26 17.54 11.62
N MET A 370 32.42 18.71 10.96
CA MET A 370 33.74 19.28 10.69
C MET A 370 34.47 19.70 11.99
N ARG A 371 33.76 20.32 12.95
CA ARG A 371 34.33 20.68 14.26
C ARG A 371 34.81 19.44 15.04
N VAL A 372 34.00 18.38 15.11
CA VAL A 372 34.33 17.14 15.81
C VAL A 372 35.52 16.44 15.14
N ALA A 373 35.53 16.31 13.81
CA ALA A 373 36.65 15.69 13.10
C ALA A 373 37.98 16.44 13.29
N GLU A 374 37.97 17.78 13.34
CA GLU A 374 39.15 18.59 13.62
C GLU A 374 39.60 18.50 15.09
N LEU A 375 38.67 18.47 16.05
CA LEU A 375 38.98 18.25 17.47
C LEU A 375 39.55 16.84 17.74
N GLU A 376 38.96 15.79 17.15
CA GLU A 376 39.46 14.42 17.28
C GLU A 376 40.85 14.25 16.62
N LYS A 377 41.10 14.97 15.51
CA LYS A 377 42.43 15.04 14.87
C LYS A 377 43.48 15.75 15.75
N GLN A 378 43.10 16.84 16.41
CA GLN A 378 43.98 17.52 17.38
C GLN A 378 44.25 16.64 18.61
N LEU A 379 43.24 15.90 19.09
CA LEU A 379 43.37 14.94 20.18
C LEU A 379 44.32 13.79 19.80
N LEU A 380 44.17 13.20 18.61
CA LEU A 380 45.06 12.15 18.10
C LEU A 380 46.53 12.62 17.99
N GLN A 381 46.73 13.88 17.58
CA GLN A 381 48.06 14.50 17.54
C GLN A 381 48.64 14.70 18.96
N ARG A 382 47.82 15.14 19.93
CA ARG A 382 48.23 15.25 21.35
C ARG A 382 48.53 13.88 21.97
N GLU A 383 47.76 12.83 21.68
CA GLU A 383 48.06 11.45 22.11
C GLU A 383 49.43 11.00 21.60
N LYS A 384 49.76 11.26 20.33
CA LYS A 384 51.05 10.92 19.71
C LYS A 384 52.21 11.70 20.30
N GLU A 385 52.03 12.99 20.57
CA GLU A 385 53.01 13.83 21.28
C GLU A 385 53.26 13.30 22.70
N LEU A 386 52.20 12.91 23.42
CA LEU A 386 52.28 12.37 24.78
C LEU A 386 52.96 10.98 24.81
N GLU A 387 52.70 10.10 23.83
CA GLU A 387 53.36 8.80 23.75
C GLU A 387 54.86 8.92 23.44
N ASN A 388 55.25 9.83 22.54
CA ASN A 388 56.66 10.17 22.31
C ASN A 388 57.34 10.69 23.59
N ILE A 389 56.63 11.48 24.41
CA ILE A 389 57.13 11.98 25.71
C ILE A 389 57.26 10.84 26.73
N LYS A 390 56.36 9.86 26.75
CA LYS A 390 56.54 8.64 27.57
C LYS A 390 57.74 7.82 27.11
N GLU A 391 57.85 7.52 25.82
CA GLU A 391 58.95 6.70 25.29
C GLU A 391 60.31 7.35 25.57
N THR A 392 60.42 8.67 25.38
CA THR A 392 61.65 9.40 25.74
C THR A 392 61.88 9.45 27.25
N TYR A 393 60.84 9.59 28.08
CA TYR A 393 60.96 9.48 29.53
C TYR A 393 61.40 8.09 29.99
N GLU A 394 60.81 7.01 29.48
CA GLU A 394 61.16 5.64 29.82
C GLU A 394 62.59 5.29 29.37
N ASN A 395 63.00 5.70 28.17
CA ASN A 395 64.38 5.55 27.72
C ASN A 395 65.37 6.33 28.62
N THR A 396 65.04 7.58 28.97
CA THR A 396 65.86 8.39 29.89
C THR A 396 65.92 7.76 31.28
N ASN A 397 64.81 7.20 31.77
CA ASN A 397 64.76 6.54 33.07
C ASN A 397 65.54 5.22 33.08
N HIS A 398 65.51 4.43 32.01
CA HIS A 398 66.38 3.27 31.82
C HIS A 398 67.87 3.67 31.80
N GLN A 399 68.23 4.77 31.14
CA GLN A 399 69.60 5.31 31.19
C GLN A 399 69.99 5.74 32.60
N VAL A 400 69.13 6.46 33.34
CA VAL A 400 69.37 6.87 34.73
C VAL A 400 69.49 5.65 35.67
N HIS A 401 68.65 4.62 35.51
CA HIS A 401 68.77 3.37 36.27
C HIS A 401 70.08 2.63 35.95
N THR A 402 70.49 2.60 34.68
CA THR A 402 71.76 1.98 34.24
C THR A 402 72.97 2.75 34.79
N LEU A 403 72.95 4.08 34.74
CA LEU A 403 73.99 4.94 35.32
C LEU A 403 74.05 4.80 36.85
N ARG A 404 72.91 4.75 37.55
CA ARG A 404 72.87 4.48 39.00
C ARG A 404 73.45 3.11 39.35
N ARG A 405 73.19 2.09 38.53
CA ARG A 405 73.79 0.75 38.68
C ARG A 405 75.32 0.81 38.50
N LEU A 406 75.78 1.43 37.42
CA LEU A 406 77.21 1.59 37.13
C LEU A 406 77.94 2.44 38.19
N ILE A 407 77.31 3.49 38.71
CA ILE A 407 77.85 4.27 39.84
C ILE A 407 77.99 3.36 41.06
N LYS A 408 76.94 2.63 41.44
CA LYS A 408 76.99 1.70 42.57
C LYS A 408 78.08 0.63 42.39
N GLU A 409 78.15 -0.02 41.22
CA GLU A 409 79.18 -1.03 40.90
C GLU A 409 80.60 -0.42 40.91
N LYS A 410 80.77 0.84 40.47
CA LYS A 410 82.05 1.58 40.56
C LYS A 410 82.41 1.99 41.98
N GLU A 411 81.42 2.27 42.83
CA GLU A 411 81.58 2.70 44.22
C GLU A 411 81.89 1.48 45.11
N GLU A 412 81.23 0.34 44.87
CA GLU A 412 81.61 -0.97 45.43
C GLU A 412 83.04 -1.36 44.98
N ALA A 413 83.38 -1.20 43.69
CA ALA A 413 84.73 -1.41 43.16
C ALA A 413 85.76 -0.30 43.50
N PHE A 414 85.34 0.77 44.17
CA PHE A 414 86.20 1.80 44.76
C PHE A 414 86.45 1.48 46.22
N GLN A 415 85.40 1.14 46.99
CA GLN A 415 85.52 0.63 48.35
C GLN A 415 86.41 -0.63 48.40
N HIS A 416 86.23 -1.60 47.50
CA HIS A 416 87.13 -2.75 47.38
C HIS A 416 88.59 -2.40 47.07
N ARG A 417 88.86 -1.22 46.48
CA ARG A 417 90.22 -0.71 46.21
C ARG A 417 90.79 -0.01 47.43
N CYS A 418 90.02 0.86 48.07
CA CYS A 418 90.41 1.53 49.32
C CYS A 418 90.61 0.54 50.47
N HIS A 419 89.94 -0.62 50.46
CA HIS A 419 90.15 -1.68 51.43
C HIS A 419 91.48 -2.45 51.25
N LEU A 420 92.22 -2.18 50.17
CA LEU A 420 93.51 -2.81 49.85
C LEU A 420 94.72 -1.87 50.00
N ASP A 421 94.54 -0.58 50.27
CA ASP A 421 95.65 0.39 50.31
C ASP A 421 95.44 1.52 51.36
N PRO A 422 96.09 1.48 52.54
CA PRO A 422 95.80 2.38 53.67
C PRO A 422 96.72 3.62 53.77
N HIS A 423 96.78 4.44 52.70
CA HIS A 423 97.30 5.82 52.70
C HIS A 423 96.57 6.64 51.62
N SER A 424 96.17 7.90 51.80
CA SER A 424 96.53 8.91 52.81
C SER A 424 95.32 9.74 53.26
N GLN A 425 95.45 10.49 54.37
CA GLN A 425 94.42 11.42 54.88
C GLN A 425 94.69 12.89 54.53
N ALA A 426 93.67 13.74 54.75
CA ALA A 426 93.67 15.21 54.71
C ALA A 426 93.70 15.82 53.28
N LEU A 427 93.08 16.98 53.01
CA LEU A 427 93.01 18.21 53.81
C LEU A 427 91.69 19.00 53.59
N GLU A 428 91.36 19.93 54.51
CA GLU A 428 90.48 21.13 54.43
C GLU A 428 89.14 21.11 53.62
N SER A 429 87.95 21.52 54.10
CA SER A 429 87.49 22.46 55.15
C SER A 429 87.59 23.98 54.86
N MET A 430 86.67 24.53 54.04
CA MET A 430 86.14 25.91 54.23
C MET A 430 84.86 26.18 53.41
N GLY A 431 84.03 27.15 53.80
CA GLY A 431 82.99 27.78 52.94
C GLY A 431 81.56 27.80 53.51
N ASP A 432 81.15 28.94 54.07
CA ASP A 432 79.77 29.26 54.50
C ASP A 432 79.17 30.37 53.60
N PHE A 433 77.90 30.74 53.84
CA PHE A 433 77.15 31.96 53.42
C PHE A 433 76.18 31.90 52.21
N THR A 434 74.91 31.64 52.58
CA THR A 434 73.71 32.46 52.28
C THR A 434 73.38 32.97 50.86
N ARG A 435 72.32 32.38 50.30
CA ARG A 435 70.96 33.00 50.15
C ARG A 435 70.87 34.47 49.69
N VAL A 436 70.36 34.68 48.46
CA VAL A 436 69.56 35.86 48.06
C VAL A 436 68.33 35.40 47.24
N GLY A 437 67.27 36.21 47.21
CA GLY A 437 65.99 35.93 46.51
C GLY A 437 65.85 36.57 45.11
N PRO A 438 64.63 36.60 44.55
CA PRO A 438 64.34 36.92 43.13
C PRO A 438 64.05 38.41 42.86
N THR A 439 63.91 38.81 41.58
CA THR A 439 62.87 39.72 41.02
C THR A 439 62.90 39.72 39.47
N GLU A 440 61.78 40.17 38.89
CA GLU A 440 61.19 40.15 37.54
C GLU A 440 61.93 40.86 36.36
N LEU A 441 61.19 40.98 35.24
CA LEU A 441 61.38 41.79 34.01
C LEU A 441 62.24 41.13 32.90
N SER A 442 61.70 40.65 31.77
CA SER A 442 60.82 41.20 30.71
C SER A 442 61.58 41.82 29.53
N GLU A 443 61.52 41.19 28.35
CA GLU A 443 60.93 41.79 27.14
C GLU A 443 60.83 40.76 25.99
N SER A 444 60.48 41.21 24.78
CA SER A 444 60.00 40.38 23.65
C SER A 444 60.88 40.54 22.38
N VAL A 445 60.41 39.97 21.27
CA VAL A 445 60.95 40.06 19.89
C VAL A 445 62.09 39.10 19.53
N PHE A 446 61.76 38.12 18.69
CA PHE A 446 62.65 37.53 17.69
C PHE A 446 62.27 38.05 16.29
N PRO A 447 63.22 38.19 15.38
CA PRO A 447 63.03 37.57 14.06
C PRO A 447 64.26 36.80 13.52
N SER A 448 63.94 35.79 12.72
CA SER A 448 64.66 35.12 11.61
C SER A 448 66.19 35.31 11.40
N ASP A 449 66.88 34.17 11.19
CA ASP A 449 67.47 33.72 9.89
C ASP A 449 68.86 33.03 9.94
N LEU A 450 68.91 31.93 9.15
CA LEU A 450 70.03 31.28 8.44
C LEU A 450 71.12 30.42 9.15
N ASP A 451 71.27 29.23 8.54
CA ASP A 451 72.46 28.41 8.25
C ASP A 451 73.53 28.09 9.32
N LEU A 452 73.58 26.80 9.70
CA LEU A 452 74.84 26.09 10.00
C LEU A 452 74.87 24.66 9.44
N VAL A 453 76.04 24.25 8.95
CA VAL A 453 76.34 22.95 8.33
C VAL A 453 76.88 21.94 9.36
N ALA A 454 76.54 20.66 9.23
CA ALA A 454 77.04 19.58 10.08
C ALA A 454 78.24 18.81 9.47
N PRO A 455 79.29 18.47 10.24
CA PRO A 455 80.47 17.70 9.79
C PRO A 455 80.29 16.17 9.90
N PRO A 456 81.20 15.35 9.32
CA PRO A 456 81.00 13.90 9.11
C PRO A 456 81.57 12.97 10.21
N SER A 457 81.20 11.69 10.15
CA SER A 457 81.76 10.60 10.96
C SER A 457 82.63 9.62 10.15
N PRO A 458 83.75 9.10 10.72
CA PRO A 458 84.61 8.07 10.12
C PRO A 458 84.17 6.61 10.49
N PRO A 459 84.78 5.57 9.90
CA PRO A 459 84.17 4.23 9.80
C PRO A 459 84.79 3.16 10.74
N GLU A 460 84.23 1.95 10.71
CA GLU A 460 84.84 0.73 11.23
C GLU A 460 84.69 -0.44 10.23
N GLU A 461 85.56 -1.45 10.32
CA GLU A 461 85.87 -2.38 9.21
C GLU A 461 85.02 -3.67 9.17
N THR A 462 85.15 -4.43 8.07
CA THR A 462 84.39 -5.67 7.80
C THR A 462 85.26 -6.93 7.86
N LEU A 463 84.59 -8.09 7.83
CA LEU A 463 85.04 -9.48 7.57
C LEU A 463 84.92 -10.45 8.77
N PRO A 464 84.74 -11.78 8.55
CA PRO A 464 83.66 -12.34 7.72
C PRO A 464 83.00 -13.60 8.35
N LEU A 465 81.70 -13.83 8.12
CA LEU A 465 81.04 -15.11 8.45
C LEU A 465 80.11 -15.62 7.32
N ALA A 466 79.89 -16.94 7.31
CA ALA A 466 79.38 -17.71 6.18
C ALA A 466 77.83 -17.76 6.07
N PRO A 467 77.27 -18.03 4.86
CA PRO A 467 75.83 -17.93 4.61
C PRO A 467 75.02 -19.18 5.01
N PRO A 468 73.79 -19.01 5.55
CA PRO A 468 72.78 -20.06 5.65
C PRO A 468 72.04 -20.30 4.31
N PRO A 469 71.34 -21.44 4.13
CA PRO A 469 70.79 -21.86 2.83
C PRO A 469 69.46 -21.17 2.45
N ALA A 470 69.16 -21.17 1.14
CA ALA A 470 67.95 -20.57 0.57
C ALA A 470 66.71 -21.51 0.63
N PRO A 471 65.48 -20.95 0.70
CA PRO A 471 64.23 -21.72 0.59
C PRO A 471 63.94 -22.17 -0.87
N PRO A 472 63.11 -23.21 -1.08
CA PRO A 472 62.81 -23.75 -2.41
C PRO A 472 61.86 -22.88 -3.24
N LEU A 473 62.02 -22.94 -4.56
CA LEU A 473 61.17 -22.26 -5.56
C LEU A 473 59.91 -23.09 -5.92
N PRO A 474 58.78 -22.44 -6.26
CA PRO A 474 57.61 -23.10 -6.85
C PRO A 474 57.83 -23.45 -8.34
N PRO A 475 57.09 -24.44 -8.89
CA PRO A 475 57.24 -24.88 -10.28
C PRO A 475 56.57 -23.93 -11.31
N PRO A 476 57.03 -23.92 -12.58
CA PRO A 476 56.49 -23.07 -13.64
C PRO A 476 55.24 -23.65 -14.32
N ALA A 477 54.43 -22.78 -14.93
CA ALA A 477 53.27 -23.14 -15.75
C ALA A 477 53.63 -23.21 -17.27
N PRO A 478 52.91 -24.03 -18.08
CA PRO A 478 53.19 -24.21 -19.50
C PRO A 478 52.71 -23.03 -20.39
N PRO A 479 53.29 -22.82 -21.59
CA PRO A 479 53.11 -21.61 -22.40
C PRO A 479 51.91 -21.64 -23.36
N LEU A 480 51.42 -20.46 -23.71
CA LEU A 480 50.50 -20.19 -24.83
C LEU A 480 51.29 -19.70 -26.06
N PRO A 481 51.01 -20.19 -27.29
CA PRO A 481 51.60 -19.66 -28.53
C PRO A 481 50.93 -18.35 -29.00
N GLU A 482 51.70 -17.49 -29.67
CA GLU A 482 51.26 -16.17 -30.17
C GLU A 482 51.31 -16.01 -31.72
N LYS A 483 50.42 -15.13 -32.22
CA LYS A 483 50.62 -14.12 -33.30
C LYS A 483 50.56 -14.45 -34.81
N CYS A 484 50.10 -13.43 -35.54
CA CYS A 484 50.34 -13.05 -36.96
C CYS A 484 49.48 -13.74 -38.08
N PRO A 485 49.32 -13.13 -39.30
CA PRO A 485 48.21 -12.19 -39.56
C PRO A 485 47.38 -12.50 -40.87
N PRO A 486 47.10 -11.63 -41.89
CA PRO A 486 45.73 -11.59 -42.46
C PRO A 486 45.52 -11.71 -44.00
N ALA A 487 44.49 -12.49 -44.41
CA ALA A 487 43.72 -12.42 -45.68
C ALA A 487 44.47 -12.58 -47.04
N PRO A 488 43.79 -12.74 -48.22
CA PRO A 488 42.38 -13.09 -48.56
C PRO A 488 42.32 -14.56 -49.12
N PRO A 489 41.51 -15.04 -50.11
CA PRO A 489 40.32 -14.52 -50.83
C PRO A 489 39.15 -15.56 -50.98
N LEU A 490 38.39 -15.48 -52.09
CA LEU A 490 37.32 -16.37 -52.61
C LEU A 490 37.86 -17.19 -53.83
N PRO A 491 37.29 -18.35 -54.25
CA PRO A 491 35.88 -18.50 -54.66
C PRO A 491 35.18 -19.88 -54.52
N GLY A 492 33.86 -19.91 -54.75
CA GLY A 492 33.24 -20.93 -55.62
C GLY A 492 32.20 -21.93 -55.03
N ALA A 493 30.96 -21.81 -55.54
CA ALA A 493 29.97 -22.88 -55.75
C ALA A 493 29.32 -23.64 -54.54
N ALA A 494 28.21 -24.30 -54.86
CA ALA A 494 27.35 -25.16 -54.04
C ALA A 494 26.93 -26.38 -54.93
N PRO A 495 25.98 -27.29 -54.59
CA PRO A 495 25.21 -27.46 -53.34
C PRO A 495 25.00 -28.92 -52.82
N SER A 496 24.48 -29.03 -51.59
CA SER A 496 23.56 -30.09 -51.08
C SER A 496 24.01 -31.54 -50.77
N VAL A 497 23.34 -32.13 -49.75
CA VAL A 497 23.30 -33.54 -49.26
C VAL A 497 24.67 -34.13 -48.79
N VAL A 498 24.80 -34.97 -47.74
CA VAL A 498 23.91 -35.96 -47.10
C VAL A 498 23.92 -35.91 -45.55
N LEU A 499 22.84 -36.43 -44.95
CA LEU A 499 22.55 -36.74 -43.54
C LEU A 499 23.72 -37.15 -42.62
N THR A 500 23.71 -36.65 -41.37
CA THR A 500 24.15 -37.38 -40.16
C THR A 500 23.25 -37.00 -38.97
N VAL A 501 23.08 -37.92 -38.00
CA VAL A 501 22.18 -37.80 -36.85
C VAL A 501 22.89 -37.23 -35.61
N GLY A 502 22.18 -36.49 -34.74
CA GLY A 502 22.44 -36.58 -33.30
C GLY A 502 23.18 -35.44 -32.58
N LEU A 503 23.10 -34.19 -33.03
CA LEU A 503 23.47 -33.02 -32.20
C LEU A 503 22.42 -31.91 -32.28
N SER A 504 21.95 -31.44 -31.13
CA SER A 504 20.96 -30.36 -31.00
C SER A 504 21.59 -28.98 -31.24
N ALA A 505 21.94 -28.70 -32.49
CA ALA A 505 22.39 -27.36 -32.89
C ALA A 505 21.27 -26.34 -32.64
N ILE A 506 21.54 -25.35 -31.77
CA ILE A 506 20.61 -24.27 -31.45
C ILE A 506 20.29 -23.50 -32.73
N ARG A 507 19.08 -23.69 -33.26
CA ARG A 507 18.60 -23.01 -34.46
C ARG A 507 18.39 -21.53 -34.13
N ILE A 508 19.02 -20.66 -34.92
CA ILE A 508 18.74 -19.22 -34.87
C ILE A 508 17.28 -19.03 -35.29
N LYS A 509 16.39 -18.74 -34.34
CA LYS A 509 14.96 -18.51 -34.61
C LYS A 509 14.78 -17.28 -35.52
N LYS A 510 13.77 -17.31 -36.38
CA LYS A 510 13.46 -16.21 -37.30
C LYS A 510 12.77 -15.08 -36.51
N PRO A 511 13.06 -13.80 -36.79
CA PRO A 511 12.31 -12.70 -36.20
C PRO A 511 10.82 -12.77 -36.55
N ILE A 512 9.96 -12.65 -35.54
CA ILE A 512 8.51 -12.52 -35.71
C ILE A 512 8.22 -11.20 -36.42
N LYS A 513 7.28 -11.20 -37.37
CA LYS A 513 6.81 -9.99 -38.04
C LYS A 513 5.61 -9.43 -37.29
N THR A 514 5.77 -8.27 -36.67
CA THR A 514 4.64 -7.53 -36.10
C THR A 514 3.95 -6.67 -37.15
N LYS A 515 2.66 -6.41 -36.94
CA LYS A 515 1.77 -5.58 -37.76
C LYS A 515 1.99 -4.08 -37.49
N PHE A 516 2.29 -3.74 -36.24
CA PHE A 516 2.59 -2.40 -35.73
C PHE A 516 3.97 -2.35 -35.07
N ARG A 517 4.52 -1.14 -34.94
CA ARG A 517 5.69 -0.87 -34.09
C ARG A 517 5.30 -0.81 -32.62
N LEU A 518 5.73 -1.81 -31.86
CA LEU A 518 5.58 -1.88 -30.39
C LEU A 518 6.77 -1.20 -29.68
N PRO A 519 6.65 -0.84 -28.38
CA PRO A 519 7.77 -0.45 -27.54
C PRO A 519 8.87 -1.51 -27.54
N VAL A 520 10.14 -1.08 -27.48
CA VAL A 520 11.24 -2.01 -27.28
C VAL A 520 11.27 -2.47 -25.82
N PHE A 521 11.17 -3.78 -25.58
CA PHE A 521 11.37 -4.34 -24.25
C PHE A 521 12.87 -4.41 -23.95
N ASN A 522 13.35 -3.56 -23.04
CA ASN A 522 14.78 -3.33 -22.82
C ASN A 522 15.42 -4.40 -21.91
N TRP A 523 15.24 -5.68 -22.25
CA TRP A 523 15.81 -6.82 -21.55
C TRP A 523 17.29 -7.07 -21.90
N THR A 524 18.07 -7.56 -20.92
CA THR A 524 19.45 -8.01 -21.15
C THR A 524 19.44 -9.43 -21.71
N ALA A 525 19.23 -9.56 -23.02
CA ALA A 525 19.12 -10.84 -23.70
C ALA A 525 20.40 -11.70 -23.55
N LEU A 526 20.24 -12.95 -23.15
CA LEU A 526 21.31 -13.95 -23.12
C LEU A 526 21.76 -14.27 -24.56
N LYS A 527 23.08 -14.38 -24.78
CA LYS A 527 23.62 -14.82 -26.08
C LYS A 527 23.30 -16.30 -26.29
N PRO A 528 23.10 -16.80 -27.52
CA PRO A 528 22.79 -18.22 -27.77
C PRO A 528 23.75 -19.21 -27.09
N ASN A 529 25.04 -18.88 -27.06
CA ASN A 529 26.10 -19.66 -26.40
C ASN A 529 25.93 -19.77 -24.86
N GLN A 530 25.06 -18.97 -24.24
CA GLN A 530 24.75 -18.94 -22.81
C GLN A 530 23.39 -19.60 -22.48
N ILE A 531 22.60 -19.97 -23.48
CA ILE A 531 21.28 -20.60 -23.30
C ILE A 531 21.39 -22.09 -22.95
N SER A 532 22.39 -22.78 -23.52
CA SER A 532 22.58 -24.23 -23.36
C SER A 532 22.79 -24.63 -21.90
N GLY A 533 21.90 -25.48 -21.36
CA GLY A 533 21.95 -25.89 -19.95
C GLY A 533 21.28 -24.92 -18.97
N THR A 534 20.50 -23.96 -19.48
CA THR A 534 19.59 -23.12 -18.68
C THR A 534 18.13 -23.51 -18.94
N VAL A 535 17.21 -23.11 -18.06
CA VAL A 535 15.76 -23.31 -18.25
C VAL A 535 15.25 -22.77 -19.60
N PHE A 536 15.90 -21.73 -20.16
CA PHE A 536 15.58 -21.18 -21.48
C PHE A 536 15.92 -22.11 -22.66
N SER A 537 16.53 -23.28 -22.41
CA SER A 537 16.69 -24.37 -23.39
C SER A 537 15.57 -25.43 -23.34
N GLU A 538 14.68 -25.36 -22.34
CA GLU A 538 13.52 -26.24 -22.15
C GLU A 538 12.18 -25.54 -22.47
N LEU A 539 12.17 -24.21 -22.50
CA LEU A 539 11.01 -23.39 -22.84
C LEU A 539 10.80 -23.27 -24.35
N ASP A 540 9.53 -23.32 -24.78
CA ASP A 540 9.13 -23.26 -26.19
C ASP A 540 8.08 -22.17 -26.40
N ASP A 541 8.51 -21.03 -26.93
CA ASP A 541 7.67 -19.86 -27.25
C ASP A 541 6.77 -20.07 -28.47
N GLU A 542 7.07 -21.02 -29.36
CA GLU A 542 6.31 -21.23 -30.60
C GLU A 542 4.87 -21.68 -30.31
N LYS A 543 4.65 -22.50 -29.27
CA LYS A 543 3.29 -22.90 -28.82
C LYS A 543 2.52 -21.75 -28.20
N ILE A 544 3.17 -20.97 -27.33
CA ILE A 544 2.54 -19.86 -26.60
C ILE A 544 2.14 -18.73 -27.57
N LEU A 545 2.83 -18.60 -28.72
CA LEU A 545 2.47 -17.69 -29.79
C LEU A 545 1.23 -18.11 -30.60
N GLU A 546 0.81 -19.38 -30.55
CA GLU A 546 -0.44 -19.86 -31.14
C GLU A 546 -1.64 -19.67 -30.19
N ASP A 547 -1.41 -19.77 -28.87
CA ASP A 547 -2.44 -19.57 -27.82
C ASP A 547 -2.79 -18.09 -27.53
N LEU A 548 -1.94 -17.13 -27.94
CA LEU A 548 -2.08 -15.70 -27.62
C LEU A 548 -2.80 -14.88 -28.69
N ASP A 549 -3.72 -14.01 -28.25
CA ASP A 549 -4.36 -12.98 -29.09
C ASP A 549 -3.37 -11.84 -29.42
N LEU A 550 -2.49 -12.10 -30.39
CA LEU A 550 -1.44 -11.17 -30.83
C LEU A 550 -2.02 -9.92 -31.51
N ASP A 551 -3.14 -10.01 -32.21
CA ASP A 551 -3.78 -8.85 -32.85
C ASP A 551 -4.25 -7.83 -31.80
N LYS A 552 -4.89 -8.29 -30.71
CA LYS A 552 -5.30 -7.43 -29.59
C LYS A 552 -4.09 -6.92 -28.79
N PHE A 553 -3.06 -7.74 -28.59
CA PHE A 553 -1.84 -7.32 -27.93
C PHE A 553 -1.14 -6.19 -28.71
N GLU A 554 -0.98 -6.35 -30.03
CA GLU A 554 -0.40 -5.33 -30.88
C GLU A 554 -1.26 -4.05 -30.94
N GLU A 555 -2.58 -4.16 -31.00
CA GLU A 555 -3.50 -3.02 -31.02
C GLU A 555 -3.45 -2.20 -29.72
N LEU A 556 -3.30 -2.87 -28.56
CA LEU A 556 -3.14 -2.22 -27.24
C LEU A 556 -1.76 -1.60 -27.04
N PHE A 557 -0.70 -2.26 -27.51
CA PHE A 557 0.69 -1.85 -27.25
C PHE A 557 1.37 -1.14 -28.43
N LYS A 558 0.67 -0.77 -29.50
CA LYS A 558 1.27 0.01 -30.61
C LYS A 558 1.74 1.40 -30.18
N THR A 559 2.95 1.77 -30.60
CA THR A 559 3.51 3.11 -30.39
C THR A 559 2.79 4.16 -31.25
N LYS A 560 2.78 5.42 -30.80
CA LYS A 560 2.27 6.57 -31.58
C LYS A 560 3.11 6.87 -32.84
N ALA A 561 4.28 6.25 -33.00
CA ALA A 561 5.22 6.45 -34.10
C ALA A 561 5.17 5.29 -35.12
N GLN A 562 3.97 4.99 -35.62
CA GLN A 562 3.83 4.16 -36.82
C GLN A 562 4.39 4.95 -38.01
N GLY A 563 5.45 4.42 -38.63
CA GLY A 563 6.02 5.01 -39.84
C GLY A 563 5.10 4.85 -41.05
N PRO A 564 5.34 5.57 -42.16
CA PRO A 564 4.62 5.35 -43.40
C PRO A 564 4.70 3.87 -43.84
N ALA A 565 3.58 3.32 -44.34
CA ALA A 565 3.53 1.96 -44.84
C ALA A 565 4.52 1.73 -45.99
N LEU A 566 5.13 0.55 -46.03
CA LEU A 566 6.12 0.18 -47.05
C LEU A 566 5.44 -0.35 -48.33
N ASP A 567 4.78 0.54 -49.06
CA ASP A 567 4.33 0.23 -50.42
C ASP A 567 5.43 0.50 -51.46
N LEU A 568 5.82 -0.56 -52.17
CA LEU A 568 6.56 -0.43 -53.43
C LEU A 568 5.55 -0.30 -54.57
N VAL A 569 5.43 0.91 -55.18
CA VAL A 569 5.40 1.10 -56.65
C VAL A 569 5.33 2.59 -57.04
N CYS A 570 6.28 2.99 -57.89
CA CYS A 570 6.26 4.09 -58.88
C CYS A 570 5.58 5.46 -58.58
N SER A 571 6.44 6.45 -58.29
CA SER A 571 6.45 7.80 -58.91
C SER A 571 5.21 8.71 -58.88
N LYS A 572 5.37 9.86 -58.20
CA LYS A 572 5.56 11.15 -58.91
C LYS A 572 6.08 12.30 -58.03
N ASN A 573 7.03 13.04 -58.61
CA ASN A 573 7.32 14.46 -58.44
C ASN A 573 7.20 15.09 -57.04
N LYS A 574 8.34 15.20 -56.33
CA LYS A 574 8.60 16.35 -55.46
C LYS A 574 10.01 16.88 -55.74
N THR A 575 10.12 18.16 -56.08
CA THR A 575 11.34 18.81 -56.57
C THR A 575 12.36 19.04 -55.44
N SER A 576 13.24 18.07 -55.23
CA SER A 576 14.43 18.26 -54.39
C SER A 576 15.46 19.13 -55.12
N GLN A 577 15.70 20.34 -54.63
CA GLN A 577 16.85 21.14 -55.07
C GLN A 577 18.15 20.38 -54.78
N LYS A 578 19.03 20.29 -55.78
CA LYS A 578 20.26 19.51 -55.71
C LYS A 578 21.34 20.28 -54.94
N ALA A 579 21.29 20.22 -53.61
CA ALA A 579 22.43 20.60 -52.77
C ALA A 579 23.66 19.75 -53.15
N ALA A 580 24.85 20.35 -53.15
CA ALA A 580 26.07 19.65 -53.53
C ALA A 580 26.38 18.51 -52.54
N SER A 581 26.80 17.35 -53.07
CA SER A 581 27.22 16.20 -52.27
C SER A 581 28.55 16.48 -51.59
N LYS A 582 28.50 16.90 -50.32
CA LYS A 582 29.70 17.11 -49.50
C LYS A 582 30.45 15.80 -49.26
N VAL A 583 31.77 15.89 -49.16
CA VAL A 583 32.67 14.76 -48.89
C VAL A 583 32.71 14.48 -47.38
N THR A 584 32.58 13.22 -47.01
CA THR A 584 32.71 12.72 -45.63
C THR A 584 33.83 11.67 -45.60
N LEU A 585 34.75 11.82 -44.65
CA LEU A 585 35.94 10.97 -44.45
C LEU A 585 35.81 10.13 -43.16
N LEU A 586 35.02 10.62 -42.19
CA LEU A 586 34.61 9.90 -40.99
C LEU A 586 33.63 8.75 -41.31
N GLU A 587 33.63 7.73 -40.45
CA GLU A 587 32.61 6.68 -40.49
C GLU A 587 31.21 7.26 -40.18
N ALA A 588 30.17 6.79 -40.88
CA ALA A 588 28.85 7.43 -40.91
C ALA A 588 28.15 7.51 -39.54
N ASN A 589 28.27 6.49 -38.68
CA ASN A 589 27.72 6.53 -37.33
C ASN A 589 28.52 7.45 -36.41
N ARG A 590 29.86 7.48 -36.52
CA ARG A 590 30.73 8.41 -35.78
C ARG A 590 30.49 9.86 -36.18
N ALA A 591 30.36 10.15 -37.48
CA ALA A 591 29.97 11.47 -37.99
C ALA A 591 28.58 11.88 -37.47
N LYS A 592 27.57 11.01 -37.58
CA LYS A 592 26.21 11.24 -37.05
C LYS A 592 26.20 11.51 -35.54
N ASN A 593 26.94 10.72 -34.76
CA ASN A 593 26.99 10.86 -33.31
C ASN A 593 27.70 12.18 -32.92
N LEU A 594 28.78 12.54 -33.63
CA LEU A 594 29.45 13.82 -33.47
C LEU A 594 28.52 14.99 -33.82
N ALA A 595 27.76 14.91 -34.91
CA ALA A 595 26.77 15.92 -35.30
C ALA A 595 25.69 16.13 -34.23
N ILE A 596 25.22 15.05 -33.58
CA ILE A 596 24.26 15.13 -32.46
C ILE A 596 24.90 15.86 -31.26
N THR A 597 26.14 15.51 -30.91
CA THR A 597 26.89 16.17 -29.82
C THR A 597 27.12 17.66 -30.12
N LEU A 598 27.64 18.00 -31.30
CA LEU A 598 27.87 19.40 -31.72
C LEU A 598 26.56 20.21 -31.79
N ARG A 599 25.45 19.58 -32.20
CA ARG A 599 24.12 20.23 -32.17
C ARG A 599 23.63 20.51 -30.75
N LYS A 600 23.96 19.68 -29.75
CA LYS A 600 23.72 19.99 -28.33
C LYS A 600 24.63 21.12 -27.83
N ALA A 601 25.83 21.28 -28.41
CA ALA A 601 26.77 22.34 -28.05
C ALA A 601 26.31 23.75 -28.45
N GLY A 602 25.68 23.88 -29.64
CA GLY A 602 25.21 25.16 -30.17
C GLY A 602 26.32 26.17 -30.49
N ARG A 603 27.56 25.72 -30.65
CA ARG A 603 28.79 26.52 -30.80
C ARG A 603 29.53 26.17 -32.08
N SER A 604 30.31 27.10 -32.64
CA SER A 604 31.15 26.84 -33.81
C SER A 604 32.35 25.93 -33.48
N ALA A 605 32.93 25.30 -34.51
CA ALA A 605 34.13 24.48 -34.35
C ALA A 605 35.31 25.32 -33.84
N GLU A 606 35.37 26.56 -34.30
CA GLU A 606 36.37 27.56 -34.01
C GLU A 606 36.21 28.11 -32.58
N GLU A 607 34.98 28.29 -32.08
CA GLU A 607 34.72 28.56 -30.65
C GLU A 607 35.20 27.43 -29.75
N ILE A 608 34.82 26.18 -30.07
CA ILE A 608 35.18 25.01 -29.26
C ILE A 608 36.71 24.86 -29.20
N CYS A 609 37.40 24.98 -30.34
CA CYS A 609 38.88 24.89 -30.37
C CYS A 609 39.56 26.04 -29.63
N ARG A 610 39.02 27.27 -29.66
CA ARG A 610 39.54 28.39 -28.87
C ARG A 610 39.33 28.17 -27.37
N ALA A 611 38.15 27.72 -26.95
CA ALA A 611 37.86 27.44 -25.54
C ALA A 611 38.81 26.39 -24.96
N ILE A 612 39.13 25.34 -25.73
CA ILE A 612 40.10 24.30 -25.34
C ILE A 612 41.54 24.83 -25.28
N HIS A 613 41.91 25.75 -26.18
CA HIS A 613 43.22 26.38 -26.12
C HIS A 613 43.36 27.29 -24.87
N MET A 614 42.28 27.95 -24.46
CA MET A 614 42.25 28.89 -23.33
C MET A 614 41.93 28.23 -21.97
N PHE A 615 41.43 26.98 -21.96
CA PHE A 615 40.83 26.30 -20.79
C PHE A 615 39.57 27.00 -20.25
N ASP A 616 38.73 27.54 -21.15
CA ASP A 616 37.51 28.26 -20.80
C ASP A 616 36.31 27.31 -20.56
N LEU A 617 36.00 27.09 -19.28
CA LEU A 617 34.85 26.29 -18.82
C LEU A 617 33.51 27.03 -18.86
N GLN A 618 33.49 28.37 -18.98
CA GLN A 618 32.26 29.14 -19.16
C GLN A 618 31.76 29.01 -20.60
N THR A 619 32.68 29.10 -21.57
CA THR A 619 32.36 28.75 -22.96
C THR A 619 32.15 27.25 -23.12
N LEU A 620 32.91 26.37 -22.45
CA LEU A 620 32.82 24.92 -22.66
C LEU A 620 32.55 24.13 -21.36
N PRO A 621 31.27 23.88 -20.99
CA PRO A 621 30.91 23.25 -19.72
C PRO A 621 31.34 21.78 -19.64
N VAL A 622 31.58 21.29 -18.43
CA VAL A 622 32.29 20.01 -18.21
C VAL A 622 31.56 18.78 -18.77
N ASP A 623 30.23 18.68 -18.64
CA ASP A 623 29.40 17.67 -19.31
C ASP A 623 29.72 17.53 -20.80
N PHE A 624 29.96 18.67 -21.45
CA PHE A 624 30.25 18.73 -22.87
C PHE A 624 31.71 18.38 -23.19
N VAL A 625 32.65 18.78 -22.33
CA VAL A 625 34.05 18.33 -22.41
C VAL A 625 34.12 16.80 -22.34
N GLU A 626 33.45 16.18 -21.36
CA GLU A 626 33.40 14.71 -21.23
C GLU A 626 32.71 14.03 -22.41
N CYS A 627 31.62 14.61 -22.93
CA CYS A 627 31.00 14.11 -24.16
C CYS A 627 31.95 14.18 -25.36
N LEU A 628 32.72 15.27 -25.49
CA LEU A 628 33.63 15.50 -26.59
C LEU A 628 34.93 14.69 -26.48
N MET A 629 35.36 14.30 -25.28
CA MET A 629 36.48 13.36 -25.07
C MET A 629 36.23 11.99 -25.73
N ARG A 630 34.97 11.58 -25.89
CA ARG A 630 34.59 10.35 -26.63
C ARG A 630 34.79 10.48 -28.15
N PHE A 631 34.99 11.71 -28.65
CA PHE A 631 35.25 12.05 -30.05
C PHE A 631 36.67 12.56 -30.31
N LEU A 632 37.64 12.29 -29.42
CA LEU A 632 39.05 12.54 -29.73
C LEU A 632 39.42 11.88 -31.08
N PRO A 633 40.10 12.59 -32.01
CA PRO A 633 40.45 12.04 -33.31
C PRO A 633 41.45 10.89 -33.18
N THR A 634 41.16 9.75 -33.82
CA THR A 634 42.11 8.62 -33.86
C THR A 634 43.23 8.91 -34.85
N GLU A 635 44.39 8.28 -34.67
CA GLU A 635 45.53 8.46 -35.59
C GLU A 635 45.19 8.16 -37.06
N ALA A 636 44.28 7.22 -37.31
CA ALA A 636 43.82 6.90 -38.66
C ALA A 636 43.06 8.07 -39.29
N GLU A 637 42.09 8.63 -38.57
CA GLU A 637 41.30 9.79 -39.01
C GLU A 637 42.19 11.02 -39.21
N VAL A 638 43.14 11.27 -38.30
CA VAL A 638 44.11 12.36 -38.43
C VAL A 638 45.01 12.19 -39.67
N LYS A 639 45.35 10.95 -40.06
CA LYS A 639 46.09 10.67 -41.30
C LYS A 639 45.23 10.98 -42.55
N LEU A 640 43.96 10.56 -42.57
CA LEU A 640 43.02 10.87 -43.67
C LEU A 640 42.78 12.39 -43.81
N LEU A 641 42.45 13.07 -42.71
CA LEU A 641 42.16 14.51 -42.70
C LEU A 641 43.38 15.35 -43.14
N ARG A 642 44.60 14.99 -42.69
CA ARG A 642 45.84 15.65 -43.12
C ARG A 642 46.25 15.30 -44.55
N GLN A 643 45.84 14.15 -45.08
CA GLN A 643 46.05 13.82 -46.50
C GLN A 643 45.15 14.69 -47.39
N TYR A 644 43.86 14.77 -47.09
CA TYR A 644 42.90 15.60 -47.83
C TYR A 644 43.31 17.09 -47.86
N GLU A 645 43.77 17.61 -46.71
CA GLU A 645 44.33 18.97 -46.63
C GLU A 645 45.61 19.15 -47.47
N ARG A 646 46.53 18.17 -47.44
CA ARG A 646 47.77 18.20 -48.23
C ARG A 646 47.51 18.16 -49.73
N GLU A 647 46.48 17.43 -50.15
CA GLU A 647 46.03 17.29 -51.54
C GLU A 647 45.28 18.55 -52.05
N ARG A 648 45.20 19.62 -51.23
CA ARG A 648 44.60 20.92 -51.56
C ARG A 648 43.15 20.84 -52.09
N GLN A 649 42.41 19.85 -51.61
CA GLN A 649 40.98 19.71 -51.93
C GLN A 649 40.17 20.81 -51.21
N PRO A 650 39.03 21.28 -51.76
CA PRO A 650 38.24 22.34 -51.15
C PRO A 650 37.74 21.97 -49.75
N LEU A 651 38.03 22.78 -48.74
CA LEU A 651 37.62 22.53 -47.35
C LEU A 651 36.14 22.87 -47.11
N GLU A 652 35.55 23.65 -48.02
CA GLU A 652 34.13 24.01 -48.08
C GLU A 652 33.26 22.84 -48.56
N GLU A 653 33.84 21.89 -49.30
CA GLU A 653 33.17 20.68 -49.79
C GLU A 653 33.14 19.55 -48.76
N LEU A 654 33.93 19.62 -47.68
CA LEU A 654 33.79 18.70 -46.55
C LEU A 654 32.43 18.86 -45.83
N ALA A 655 31.95 17.77 -45.24
CA ALA A 655 30.88 17.83 -44.25
C ALA A 655 31.33 18.59 -42.99
N ALA A 656 30.36 19.11 -42.23
CA ALA A 656 30.65 20.00 -41.10
C ALA A 656 31.40 19.27 -39.97
N GLU A 657 31.15 17.98 -39.86
CA GLU A 657 31.69 17.01 -38.92
C GLU A 657 33.18 16.73 -39.20
N ASP A 658 33.52 16.47 -40.47
CA ASP A 658 34.92 16.30 -40.91
C ASP A 658 35.72 17.59 -40.79
N ARG A 659 35.11 18.74 -41.14
CA ARG A 659 35.73 20.06 -40.98
C ARG A 659 35.95 20.40 -39.51
N PHE A 660 35.02 20.02 -38.61
CA PHE A 660 35.23 20.07 -37.16
C PHE A 660 36.42 19.20 -36.76
N MET A 661 36.45 17.92 -37.15
CA MET A 661 37.53 17.00 -36.76
C MET A 661 38.91 17.44 -37.27
N LEU A 662 38.99 18.05 -38.46
CA LEU A 662 40.23 18.65 -38.97
C LEU A 662 40.73 19.76 -38.02
N LEU A 663 39.87 20.74 -37.68
CA LEU A 663 40.20 21.84 -36.76
C LEU A 663 40.54 21.32 -35.35
N PHE A 664 39.75 20.38 -34.84
CA PHE A 664 39.94 19.74 -33.54
C PHE A 664 41.30 19.01 -33.48
N SER A 665 41.70 18.30 -34.55
CA SER A 665 43.00 17.62 -34.67
C SER A 665 44.23 18.55 -34.82
N LYS A 666 44.00 19.86 -35.00
CA LYS A 666 45.04 20.90 -35.02
C LYS A 666 45.27 21.53 -33.64
N VAL A 667 44.42 21.25 -32.64
CA VAL A 667 44.64 21.70 -31.26
C VAL A 667 45.84 20.95 -30.67
N GLU A 668 46.91 21.69 -30.35
CA GLU A 668 48.12 21.09 -29.81
C GLU A 668 47.87 20.46 -28.43
N ARG A 669 48.33 19.21 -28.24
CA ARG A 669 48.16 18.42 -27.00
C ARG A 669 46.69 18.31 -26.55
N LEU A 670 45.78 18.21 -27.53
CA LEU A 670 44.33 18.10 -27.36
C LEU A 670 43.92 17.15 -26.23
N THR A 671 44.42 15.91 -26.22
CA THR A 671 44.06 14.90 -25.21
C THR A 671 44.36 15.36 -23.79
N GLN A 672 45.51 16.01 -23.58
CA GLN A 672 45.92 16.53 -22.28
C GLN A 672 45.15 17.79 -21.89
N ARG A 673 44.89 18.70 -22.83
CA ARG A 673 44.04 19.88 -22.60
C ARG A 673 42.61 19.49 -22.23
N MET A 674 42.01 18.56 -22.95
CA MET A 674 40.66 18.04 -22.68
C MET A 674 40.57 17.34 -21.31
N ALA A 675 41.52 16.46 -20.99
CA ALA A 675 41.60 15.82 -19.67
C ALA A 675 41.84 16.85 -18.54
N GLY A 676 42.63 17.90 -18.82
CA GLY A 676 42.82 19.03 -17.93
C GLY A 676 41.53 19.81 -17.67
N MET A 677 40.78 20.18 -18.71
CA MET A 677 39.48 20.86 -18.56
C MET A 677 38.48 20.03 -17.76
N ALA A 678 38.39 18.72 -18.01
CA ALA A 678 37.53 17.82 -17.24
C ALA A 678 37.91 17.80 -15.75
N PHE A 679 39.21 17.72 -15.45
CA PHE A 679 39.71 17.80 -14.07
C PHE A 679 39.43 19.17 -13.42
N LEU A 680 39.68 20.28 -14.12
CA LEU A 680 39.43 21.64 -13.61
C LEU A 680 37.95 21.85 -13.21
N GLY A 681 37.02 21.37 -14.04
CA GLY A 681 35.58 21.44 -13.77
C GLY A 681 35.19 20.59 -12.57
N ASN A 682 35.49 19.29 -12.62
CA ASN A 682 35.02 18.33 -11.61
C ASN A 682 35.76 18.44 -10.26
N PHE A 683 36.82 19.26 -10.12
CA PHE A 683 37.66 19.25 -8.92
C PHE A 683 36.92 19.70 -7.63
N GLN A 684 36.12 20.77 -7.65
CA GLN A 684 35.42 21.20 -6.43
C GLN A 684 34.37 20.16 -5.99
N ASP A 685 33.64 19.58 -6.93
CA ASP A 685 32.58 18.60 -6.64
C ASP A 685 33.17 17.30 -6.08
N ASN A 686 34.32 16.85 -6.63
CA ASN A 686 35.09 15.75 -6.05
C ASN A 686 35.61 16.10 -4.64
N LEU A 687 36.08 17.32 -4.37
CA LEU A 687 36.44 17.73 -3.00
C LEU A 687 35.22 17.67 -2.06
N GLN A 688 34.07 18.18 -2.48
CA GLN A 688 32.83 18.19 -1.69
C GLN A 688 32.30 16.78 -1.43
N MET A 689 32.47 15.84 -2.37
CA MET A 689 32.07 14.44 -2.20
C MET A 689 33.05 13.63 -1.32
N LEU A 690 34.36 13.81 -1.48
CA LEU A 690 35.38 12.98 -0.80
C LEU A 690 35.69 13.47 0.63
N THR A 691 35.71 14.78 0.87
CA THR A 691 36.02 15.35 2.20
C THR A 691 35.11 14.85 3.33
N PRO A 692 33.76 14.86 3.22
CA PRO A 692 32.90 14.39 4.31
C PRO A 692 33.02 12.89 4.55
N GLN A 693 33.30 12.08 3.52
CA GLN A 693 33.53 10.64 3.66
C GLN A 693 34.81 10.35 4.47
N LEU A 694 35.90 11.07 4.19
CA LEU A 694 37.13 10.98 4.98
C LEU A 694 36.92 11.45 6.42
N ASN A 695 36.25 12.60 6.63
CA ASN A 695 35.94 13.10 7.96
C ASN A 695 35.07 12.12 8.77
N ALA A 696 34.07 11.50 8.14
CA ALA A 696 33.23 10.49 8.78
C ALA A 696 34.03 9.24 9.18
N ILE A 697 34.95 8.76 8.32
CA ILE A 697 35.85 7.64 8.67
C ILE A 697 36.78 8.01 9.84
N ILE A 698 37.37 9.21 9.84
CA ILE A 698 38.23 9.69 10.93
C ILE A 698 37.44 9.71 12.25
N ALA A 699 36.33 10.44 12.29
CA ALA A 699 35.54 10.64 13.50
C ALA A 699 34.90 9.34 14.00
N ALA A 700 34.37 8.49 13.12
CA ALA A 700 33.85 7.18 13.53
C ALA A 700 34.95 6.25 14.04
N SER A 701 36.15 6.28 13.46
CA SER A 701 37.26 5.41 13.91
C SER A 701 37.83 5.86 15.25
N ALA A 702 38.03 7.17 15.45
CA ALA A 702 38.62 7.71 16.67
C ALA A 702 37.61 7.73 17.84
N SER A 703 36.35 8.12 17.63
CA SER A 703 35.31 8.05 18.67
C SER A 703 35.04 6.60 19.15
N VAL A 704 34.90 5.62 18.24
CA VAL A 704 34.73 4.20 18.60
C VAL A 704 35.96 3.61 19.31
N LYS A 705 37.18 4.02 18.94
CA LYS A 705 38.43 3.60 19.62
C LYS A 705 38.56 4.25 21.01
N SER A 706 38.15 5.51 21.18
CA SER A 706 38.39 6.29 22.39
C SER A 706 37.32 6.10 23.46
N SER A 707 36.03 5.93 23.08
CA SER A 707 34.91 5.75 24.02
C SER A 707 35.23 4.75 25.14
N GLN A 708 35.01 5.17 26.37
CA GLN A 708 35.22 4.34 27.55
C GLN A 708 33.93 3.60 27.93
N ARG A 709 32.76 4.21 27.70
CA ARG A 709 31.46 3.58 27.94
C ARG A 709 31.25 2.36 27.04
N LEU A 710 31.72 2.41 25.80
CA LEU A 710 31.71 1.26 24.89
C LEU A 710 32.54 0.08 25.44
N LYS A 711 33.71 0.36 26.03
CA LYS A 711 34.60 -0.68 26.59
C LYS A 711 33.98 -1.32 27.81
N GLN A 712 33.42 -0.53 28.72
CA GLN A 712 32.68 -1.01 29.90
C GLN A 712 31.42 -1.82 29.49
N MET A 713 30.71 -1.39 28.45
CA MET A 713 29.57 -2.15 27.89
C MET A 713 30.00 -3.52 27.34
N LEU A 714 31.14 -3.58 26.64
CA LEU A 714 31.71 -4.84 26.13
C LEU A 714 32.27 -5.73 27.26
N GLU A 715 32.79 -5.14 28.33
CA GLU A 715 33.22 -5.85 29.54
C GLU A 715 32.04 -6.50 30.29
N ILE A 716 30.89 -5.81 30.41
CA ILE A 716 29.65 -6.39 30.94
C ILE A 716 29.19 -7.59 30.09
N ILE A 717 29.24 -7.46 28.76
CA ILE A 717 28.92 -8.55 27.82
C ILE A 717 29.90 -9.73 27.98
N LEU A 718 31.20 -9.45 28.13
CA LEU A 718 32.24 -10.47 28.35
C LEU A 718 32.03 -11.22 29.67
N ALA A 719 31.71 -10.50 30.75
CA ALA A 719 31.45 -11.08 32.07
C ALA A 719 30.23 -12.02 32.06
N LEU A 720 29.11 -11.57 31.48
CA LEU A 720 27.90 -12.38 31.33
C LEU A 720 28.12 -13.57 30.39
N GLY A 721 28.79 -13.35 29.25
CA GLY A 721 29.15 -14.40 28.30
C GLY A 721 30.04 -15.48 28.92
N ASN A 722 31.05 -15.08 29.69
CA ASN A 722 31.89 -16.01 30.44
C ASN A 722 31.11 -16.78 31.50
N TYR A 723 30.27 -16.10 32.30
CA TYR A 723 29.43 -16.76 33.31
C TYR A 723 28.54 -17.85 32.70
N MET A 724 27.93 -17.58 31.54
CA MET A 724 27.08 -18.54 30.83
C MET A 724 27.85 -19.71 30.20
N ASN A 725 29.11 -19.53 29.77
CA ASN A 725 29.86 -20.52 28.99
C ASN A 725 30.92 -21.32 29.78
N SER A 726 31.37 -20.81 30.94
CA SER A 726 32.52 -21.34 31.70
C SER A 726 32.49 -22.85 31.94
N SER A 727 31.32 -23.41 32.30
CA SER A 727 31.16 -24.81 32.67
C SER A 727 31.26 -25.82 31.51
N LYS A 728 31.26 -25.36 30.25
CA LYS A 728 31.31 -26.23 29.05
C LYS A 728 32.30 -25.82 27.97
N ARG A 729 32.73 -24.55 27.96
CA ARG A 729 33.62 -23.98 26.93
C ARG A 729 34.82 -23.23 27.52
N GLY A 730 34.96 -23.20 28.86
CA GLY A 730 35.92 -22.36 29.55
C GLY A 730 35.56 -20.88 29.53
N ALA A 731 36.45 -20.05 30.07
CA ALA A 731 36.36 -18.60 30.02
C ALA A 731 37.33 -18.04 28.96
N VAL A 732 36.98 -16.90 28.37
CA VAL A 732 37.75 -16.19 27.34
C VAL A 732 38.03 -14.75 27.75
N TYR A 733 39.11 -14.16 27.24
CA TYR A 733 39.50 -12.77 27.51
C TYR A 733 38.88 -11.75 26.54
N GLY A 734 38.11 -12.21 25.55
CA GLY A 734 37.46 -11.37 24.55
C GLY A 734 36.66 -12.19 23.54
N PHE A 735 35.91 -11.52 22.68
CA PHE A 735 35.10 -12.13 21.62
C PHE A 735 35.21 -11.33 20.32
N LYS A 736 34.93 -11.96 19.17
CA LYS A 736 34.88 -11.26 17.88
C LYS A 736 33.60 -10.43 17.75
N LEU A 737 33.68 -9.30 17.06
CA LEU A 737 32.63 -8.28 17.03
C LEU A 737 31.27 -8.80 16.57
N GLN A 738 31.23 -9.78 15.66
CA GLN A 738 29.99 -10.44 15.19
C GLN A 738 29.18 -11.10 16.32
N SER A 739 29.78 -11.37 17.49
CA SER A 739 29.07 -11.93 18.65
C SER A 739 28.03 -10.98 19.25
N LEU A 740 28.08 -9.67 18.94
CA LEU A 740 27.07 -8.70 19.38
C LEU A 740 25.68 -8.98 18.78
N ASP A 741 25.61 -9.54 17.57
CA ASP A 741 24.34 -9.87 16.92
C ASP A 741 23.57 -10.98 17.69
N LEU A 742 24.31 -11.92 18.29
CA LEU A 742 23.77 -13.10 18.99
C LEU A 742 23.10 -12.77 20.35
N LEU A 743 23.19 -11.51 20.80
CA LEU A 743 22.55 -11.02 22.03
C LEU A 743 21.02 -10.92 21.91
N LEU A 744 20.49 -10.91 20.68
CA LEU A 744 19.05 -10.99 20.38
C LEU A 744 18.53 -12.43 20.32
N ASP A 745 19.31 -13.34 19.75
CA ASP A 745 18.96 -14.76 19.60
C ASP A 745 18.93 -15.51 20.94
N THR A 746 19.77 -15.08 21.88
CA THR A 746 19.86 -15.65 23.23
C THR A 746 18.68 -15.18 24.07
N LYS A 747 17.64 -16.01 24.23
CA LYS A 747 16.39 -15.65 24.93
C LYS A 747 16.29 -16.24 26.34
N SER A 748 15.45 -15.61 27.18
CA SER A 748 15.06 -16.12 28.50
C SER A 748 14.35 -17.47 28.40
N THR A 749 14.30 -18.20 29.52
CA THR A 749 13.62 -19.51 29.62
C THR A 749 12.13 -19.43 29.31
N ASP A 750 11.47 -18.32 29.64
CA ASP A 750 10.07 -18.02 29.29
C ASP A 750 9.89 -17.34 27.93
N ARG A 751 11.00 -17.12 27.20
CA ARG A 751 11.09 -16.47 25.88
C ARG A 751 10.57 -15.02 25.78
N LYS A 752 10.27 -14.36 26.91
CA LYS A 752 9.77 -12.97 26.93
C LYS A 752 10.87 -11.90 26.80
N LEU A 753 12.12 -12.24 27.08
CA LEU A 753 13.27 -11.34 27.05
C LEU A 753 14.39 -11.92 26.19
N THR A 754 15.28 -11.05 25.69
CA THR A 754 16.59 -11.42 25.13
C THR A 754 17.70 -11.12 26.13
N LEU A 755 18.90 -11.64 25.90
CA LEU A 755 20.08 -11.29 26.70
C LEU A 755 20.36 -9.78 26.60
N LEU A 756 20.15 -9.16 25.43
CA LEU A 756 20.26 -7.72 25.25
C LEU A 756 19.28 -6.93 26.14
N HIS A 757 18.02 -7.39 26.28
CA HIS A 757 17.06 -6.80 27.23
C HIS A 757 17.54 -6.88 28.68
N PHE A 758 18.12 -8.02 29.09
CA PHE A 758 18.65 -8.20 30.44
C PHE A 758 19.88 -7.32 30.70
N ILE A 759 20.76 -7.17 29.70
CA ILE A 759 21.90 -6.23 29.77
C ILE A 759 21.38 -4.80 29.92
N ALA A 760 20.39 -4.37 29.12
CA ALA A 760 19.82 -3.03 29.20
C ALA A 760 19.19 -2.71 30.57
N LEU A 761 18.48 -3.67 31.18
CA LEU A 761 18.01 -3.55 32.57
C LEU A 761 19.18 -3.43 33.55
N THR A 762 20.19 -4.31 33.44
CA THR A 762 21.37 -4.32 34.32
C THR A 762 22.15 -3.00 34.24
N VAL A 763 22.30 -2.44 33.05
CA VAL A 763 22.88 -1.11 32.82
C VAL A 763 22.04 -0.03 33.49
N LYS A 764 20.73 0.02 33.23
CA LYS A 764 19.83 1.03 33.79
C LYS A 764 19.73 1.01 35.32
N GLU A 765 19.95 -0.16 35.95
CA GLU A 765 19.92 -0.34 37.41
C GLU A 765 21.29 -0.16 38.11
N LYS A 766 22.41 -0.52 37.46
CA LYS A 766 23.73 -0.59 38.12
C LYS A 766 24.82 0.29 37.51
N TYR A 767 24.66 0.71 36.25
CA TYR A 767 25.63 1.47 35.48
C TYR A 767 24.91 2.59 34.68
N PRO A 768 24.13 3.47 35.33
CA PRO A 768 23.28 4.45 34.64
C PRO A 768 24.06 5.42 33.75
N GLU A 769 25.36 5.64 34.02
CA GLU A 769 26.29 6.37 33.16
C GLU A 769 26.46 5.74 31.76
N LEU A 770 26.28 4.42 31.63
CA LEU A 770 26.32 3.69 30.36
C LEU A 770 24.99 3.77 29.58
N ALA A 771 23.89 4.22 30.19
CA ALA A 771 22.57 4.30 29.54
C ALA A 771 22.49 5.31 28.37
N GLY A 772 23.61 5.98 28.04
CA GLY A 772 23.76 6.80 26.84
C GLY A 772 25.09 6.55 26.10
N PHE A 773 25.68 5.35 26.18
CA PHE A 773 27.04 5.07 25.66
C PHE A 773 27.23 5.44 24.18
N TRP A 774 26.20 5.29 23.35
CA TRP A 774 26.26 5.59 21.91
C TRP A 774 26.43 7.09 21.60
N HIS A 775 26.22 8.00 22.54
CA HIS A 775 26.51 9.43 22.33
C HIS A 775 28.01 9.72 22.28
N GLU A 776 28.87 8.79 22.69
CA GLU A 776 30.33 8.86 22.48
C GLU A 776 30.77 8.31 21.11
N LEU A 777 29.84 7.81 20.27
CA LEU A 777 30.15 7.17 18.98
C LEU A 777 29.61 8.03 17.82
N HIS A 778 30.45 8.94 17.32
CA HIS A 778 30.07 9.90 16.29
C HIS A 778 30.11 9.30 14.88
N PHE A 779 29.15 9.66 14.04
CA PHE A 779 29.12 9.41 12.58
C PHE A 779 29.28 7.95 12.11
N VAL A 780 29.19 6.96 12.99
CA VAL A 780 29.32 5.52 12.65
C VAL A 780 28.35 5.05 11.55
N GLU A 781 27.15 5.64 11.46
CA GLU A 781 26.19 5.36 10.38
C GLU A 781 26.61 5.97 9.04
N LYS A 782 27.17 7.19 9.04
CA LYS A 782 27.70 7.84 7.82
C LYS A 782 28.98 7.12 7.35
N ALA A 783 29.86 6.73 8.28
CA ALA A 783 31.08 5.96 8.00
C ALA A 783 30.80 4.53 7.48
N ALA A 784 29.71 3.89 7.91
CA ALA A 784 29.26 2.59 7.40
C ALA A 784 28.91 2.60 5.90
N ALA A 785 28.56 3.75 5.32
CA ALA A 785 28.27 3.88 3.89
C ALA A 785 29.53 4.10 3.01
N VAL A 786 30.69 4.39 3.62
CA VAL A 786 31.90 4.81 2.89
C VAL A 786 32.70 3.61 2.35
N SER A 787 32.93 3.59 1.04
CA SER A 787 33.92 2.69 0.42
C SER A 787 35.31 3.32 0.47
N LEU A 788 36.02 3.13 1.58
CA LEU A 788 37.32 3.77 1.83
C LEU A 788 38.36 3.45 0.74
N GLU A 789 38.38 2.23 0.20
CA GLU A 789 39.30 1.86 -0.89
C GLU A 789 39.08 2.74 -2.14
N ASN A 790 37.82 2.94 -2.55
CA ASN A 790 37.49 3.82 -3.68
C ASN A 790 37.89 5.27 -3.38
N VAL A 791 37.56 5.78 -2.18
CA VAL A 791 37.91 7.15 -1.77
C VAL A 791 39.43 7.39 -1.79
N LEU A 792 40.24 6.41 -1.37
CA LEU A 792 41.70 6.51 -1.44
C LEU A 792 42.23 6.47 -2.89
N LEU A 793 41.60 5.69 -3.78
CA LEU A 793 41.91 5.67 -5.21
C LEU A 793 41.54 6.99 -5.90
N ASP A 794 40.37 7.56 -5.59
CA ASP A 794 39.91 8.84 -6.14
C ASP A 794 40.81 10.00 -5.69
N VAL A 795 41.21 10.04 -4.41
CA VAL A 795 42.20 11.02 -3.89
C VAL A 795 43.55 10.90 -4.61
N LYS A 796 43.97 9.68 -4.96
CA LYS A 796 45.21 9.41 -5.71
C LYS A 796 45.10 9.87 -7.17
N GLU A 797 43.95 9.64 -7.82
CA GLU A 797 43.70 10.12 -9.17
C GLU A 797 43.53 11.65 -9.24
N LEU A 798 42.98 12.29 -8.21
CA LEU A 798 43.04 13.76 -8.06
C LEU A 798 44.49 14.25 -7.96
N GLY A 799 45.36 13.52 -7.25
CA GLY A 799 46.80 13.75 -7.23
C GLY A 799 47.43 13.69 -8.63
N ARG A 800 47.10 12.66 -9.41
CA ARG A 800 47.57 12.49 -10.79
C ARG A 800 47.01 13.56 -11.74
N GLY A 801 45.77 14.01 -11.52
CA GLY A 801 45.12 15.09 -12.26
C GLY A 801 45.78 16.45 -12.00
N MET A 802 46.10 16.77 -10.74
CA MET A 802 46.80 18.02 -10.40
C MET A 802 48.23 18.04 -10.97
N GLU A 803 48.92 16.90 -10.95
CA GLU A 803 50.23 16.75 -11.61
C GLU A 803 50.15 16.91 -13.13
N LEU A 804 49.04 16.51 -13.78
CA LEU A 804 48.80 16.83 -15.18
C LEU A 804 48.66 18.35 -15.38
N ILE A 805 47.83 19.04 -14.59
CA ILE A 805 47.68 20.51 -14.68
C ILE A 805 49.01 21.23 -14.45
N ARG A 806 49.81 20.78 -13.47
CA ARG A 806 51.15 21.32 -13.17
C ARG A 806 52.09 21.22 -14.38
N ARG A 807 52.05 20.10 -15.12
CA ARG A 807 52.82 19.90 -16.36
C ARG A 807 52.27 20.70 -17.56
N GLU A 808 50.95 20.83 -17.69
CA GLU A 808 50.37 21.67 -18.74
C GLU A 808 50.72 23.15 -18.53
N CYS A 809 50.66 23.63 -17.28
CA CYS A 809 50.99 25.01 -16.92
C CYS A 809 52.49 25.33 -17.01
N SER A 810 53.39 24.36 -16.81
CA SER A 810 54.84 24.58 -16.99
C SER A 810 55.29 24.57 -18.45
N LEU A 811 54.50 23.96 -19.34
CA LEU A 811 54.75 23.94 -20.79
C LEU A 811 54.04 25.08 -21.55
N HIS A 812 52.93 25.59 -21.01
CA HIS A 812 52.18 26.72 -21.55
C HIS A 812 51.77 27.67 -20.42
N ASP A 813 52.34 28.88 -20.40
CA ASP A 813 52.02 29.87 -19.37
C ASP A 813 50.59 30.43 -19.54
N ASN A 814 49.63 29.78 -18.87
CA ASN A 814 48.22 30.14 -18.89
C ASN A 814 47.78 30.60 -17.48
N SER A 815 47.27 31.83 -17.40
CA SER A 815 46.80 32.45 -16.15
C SER A 815 45.67 31.68 -15.45
N VAL A 816 44.79 31.02 -16.21
CA VAL A 816 43.68 30.20 -15.66
C VAL A 816 44.25 29.00 -14.90
N LEU A 817 45.22 28.28 -15.49
CA LEU A 817 45.86 27.13 -14.86
C LEU A 817 46.66 27.56 -13.62
N ARG A 818 47.41 28.66 -13.72
CA ARG A 818 48.23 29.19 -12.62
C ARG A 818 47.38 29.62 -11.43
N ASN A 819 46.26 30.29 -11.69
CA ASN A 819 45.30 30.71 -10.66
C ASN A 819 44.53 29.52 -10.06
N PHE A 820 44.24 28.49 -10.85
CA PHE A 820 43.63 27.26 -10.34
C PHE A 820 44.59 26.50 -9.41
N LEU A 821 45.86 26.34 -9.81
CA LEU A 821 46.89 25.66 -9.02
C LEU A 821 47.03 26.32 -7.64
N SER A 822 47.32 27.62 -7.60
CA SER A 822 47.55 28.34 -6.33
C SER A 822 46.34 28.33 -5.39
N ALA A 823 45.11 28.30 -5.93
CA ALA A 823 43.88 28.25 -5.13
C ALA A 823 43.48 26.85 -4.64
N ASN A 824 44.09 25.77 -5.16
CA ASN A 824 43.61 24.39 -4.96
C ASN A 824 44.68 23.35 -4.58
N GLU A 825 45.97 23.62 -4.81
CA GLU A 825 47.08 22.72 -4.45
C GLU A 825 47.08 22.45 -2.93
N GLY A 826 47.00 23.49 -2.10
CA GLY A 826 46.87 23.36 -0.64
C GLY A 826 45.57 22.66 -0.16
N LYS A 827 44.48 22.69 -0.96
CA LYS A 827 43.25 21.92 -0.66
C LYS A 827 43.47 20.43 -0.91
N LEU A 828 44.13 20.09 -2.02
CA LEU A 828 44.53 18.72 -2.33
C LEU A 828 45.51 18.17 -1.29
N ASP A 829 46.49 18.97 -0.85
CA ASP A 829 47.42 18.58 0.21
C ASP A 829 46.74 18.39 1.57
N LYS A 830 45.64 19.11 1.85
CA LYS A 830 44.76 18.80 2.99
C LYS A 830 44.07 17.45 2.78
N LEU A 831 43.39 17.25 1.65
CA LEU A 831 42.66 16.01 1.35
C LEU A 831 43.57 14.77 1.40
N GLN A 832 44.78 14.85 0.86
CA GLN A 832 45.76 13.76 0.88
C GLN A 832 46.29 13.45 2.29
N ARG A 833 46.41 14.45 3.18
CA ARG A 833 46.75 14.23 4.59
C ARG A 833 45.58 13.57 5.32
N ASP A 834 44.38 14.11 5.16
CA ASP A 834 43.17 13.57 5.79
C ASP A 834 42.87 12.14 5.30
N ALA A 835 43.16 11.83 4.03
CA ALA A 835 43.08 10.48 3.47
C ALA A 835 44.02 9.49 4.19
N ARG A 836 45.28 9.86 4.41
CA ARG A 836 46.24 9.04 5.18
C ARG A 836 45.80 8.89 6.64
N THR A 837 45.33 9.97 7.28
CA THR A 837 44.81 9.92 8.65
C THR A 837 43.55 9.04 8.76
N ALA A 838 42.65 9.07 7.77
CA ALA A 838 41.48 8.20 7.70
C ALA A 838 41.87 6.72 7.57
N GLU A 839 42.82 6.42 6.67
CA GLU A 839 43.38 5.08 6.51
C GLU A 839 44.06 4.58 7.78
N GLU A 840 44.93 5.39 8.41
CA GLU A 840 45.63 5.04 9.65
C GLU A 840 44.66 4.84 10.83
N ALA A 841 43.68 5.73 11.00
CA ALA A 841 42.68 5.64 12.07
C ALA A 841 41.79 4.39 11.89
N TYR A 842 41.31 4.14 10.67
CA TYR A 842 40.50 2.97 10.35
C TYR A 842 41.28 1.65 10.56
N ASN A 843 42.49 1.58 10.00
CA ASN A 843 43.40 0.46 10.19
C ASN A 843 43.73 0.20 11.67
N THR A 844 43.72 1.23 12.51
CA THR A 844 43.97 1.12 13.95
C THR A 844 42.75 0.60 14.71
N VAL A 845 41.54 1.14 14.46
CA VAL A 845 40.33 0.70 15.17
C VAL A 845 39.96 -0.74 14.81
N VAL A 846 40.07 -1.16 13.54
CA VAL A 846 39.75 -2.54 13.14
C VAL A 846 40.66 -3.56 13.83
N ARG A 847 41.97 -3.27 13.94
CA ARG A 847 42.92 -4.12 14.68
C ARG A 847 42.67 -4.11 16.18
N TYR A 848 42.28 -2.97 16.74
CA TYR A 848 41.96 -2.82 18.17
C TYR A 848 40.78 -3.72 18.59
N PHE A 849 39.79 -3.92 17.71
CA PHE A 849 38.68 -4.85 17.92
C PHE A 849 38.96 -6.29 17.43
N GLY A 850 40.22 -6.64 17.14
CA GLY A 850 40.63 -8.01 16.81
C GLY A 850 40.31 -8.46 15.37
N GLU A 851 40.04 -7.53 14.46
CA GLU A 851 39.77 -7.80 13.05
C GLU A 851 40.91 -7.36 12.12
N SER A 852 40.81 -7.74 10.85
CA SER A 852 41.82 -7.46 9.82
C SER A 852 41.28 -6.41 8.83
N PRO A 853 41.86 -5.19 8.77
CA PRO A 853 41.39 -4.16 7.84
C PRO A 853 41.70 -4.48 6.36
N LYS A 854 42.49 -5.53 6.07
CA LYS A 854 42.68 -6.07 4.71
C LYS A 854 41.50 -6.93 4.22
N THR A 855 40.56 -7.26 5.10
CA THR A 855 39.44 -8.16 4.82
C THR A 855 38.09 -7.61 5.27
N THR A 856 38.10 -6.70 6.25
CA THR A 856 36.91 -6.03 6.77
C THR A 856 36.94 -4.55 6.35
N PRO A 857 36.09 -4.10 5.41
CA PRO A 857 35.94 -2.69 5.06
C PRO A 857 34.96 -1.95 6.00
N PRO A 858 34.88 -0.61 5.96
CA PRO A 858 34.00 0.19 6.82
C PRO A 858 32.54 -0.26 6.77
N SER A 859 32.08 -0.64 5.57
CA SER A 859 30.74 -1.17 5.26
C SER A 859 30.45 -2.59 5.77
N VAL A 860 31.41 -3.22 6.46
CA VAL A 860 31.19 -4.44 7.27
C VAL A 860 31.44 -4.14 8.75
N PHE A 861 32.46 -3.35 9.06
CA PHE A 861 32.87 -3.04 10.45
C PHE A 861 31.86 -2.17 11.21
N PHE A 862 31.56 -0.96 10.71
CA PHE A 862 30.68 -0.03 11.42
C PHE A 862 29.22 -0.51 11.55
N PRO A 863 28.62 -1.22 10.57
CA PRO A 863 27.29 -1.83 10.71
C PRO A 863 27.10 -2.76 11.91
N VAL A 864 28.17 -3.32 12.51
CA VAL A 864 28.03 -4.10 13.75
C VAL A 864 27.66 -3.19 14.92
N PHE A 865 28.37 -2.07 15.09
CA PHE A 865 28.03 -1.07 16.12
C PHE A 865 26.67 -0.43 15.85
N VAL A 866 26.35 -0.09 14.60
CA VAL A 866 25.05 0.52 14.24
C VAL A 866 23.87 -0.39 14.60
N ARG A 867 23.93 -1.68 14.26
CA ARG A 867 22.89 -2.65 14.62
C ARG A 867 22.80 -2.86 16.13
N PHE A 868 23.94 -3.00 16.81
CA PHE A 868 23.99 -3.14 18.26
C PHE A 868 23.38 -1.93 19.00
N ILE A 869 23.69 -0.70 18.59
CA ILE A 869 23.13 0.54 19.15
C ILE A 869 21.61 0.61 18.90
N ARG A 870 21.16 0.31 17.68
CA ARG A 870 19.75 0.30 17.33
C ARG A 870 18.97 -0.68 18.20
N SER A 871 19.42 -1.94 18.25
CA SER A 871 18.72 -2.98 19.01
C SER A 871 18.88 -2.85 20.52
N TYR A 872 19.89 -2.15 21.03
CA TYR A 872 19.92 -1.73 22.43
C TYR A 872 18.82 -0.69 22.72
N LYS A 873 18.66 0.33 21.87
CA LYS A 873 17.60 1.35 22.01
C LYS A 873 16.20 0.73 21.92
N GLU A 874 16.00 -0.21 20.99
CA GLU A 874 14.75 -0.99 20.87
C GLU A 874 14.48 -1.80 22.15
N ALA A 875 15.49 -2.52 22.67
CA ALA A 875 15.36 -3.30 23.89
C ALA A 875 15.10 -2.44 25.14
N GLU A 876 15.65 -1.22 25.22
CA GLU A 876 15.31 -0.27 26.31
C GLU A 876 13.86 0.21 26.20
N GLN A 877 13.38 0.56 25.00
CA GLN A 877 11.99 0.97 24.78
C GLN A 877 11.00 -0.15 25.13
N GLU A 878 11.29 -1.39 24.72
CA GLU A 878 10.51 -2.57 25.12
C GLU A 878 10.51 -2.79 26.64
N ASN A 879 11.67 -2.66 27.30
CA ASN A 879 11.78 -2.77 28.77
C ASN A 879 10.95 -1.69 29.48
N GLU A 880 11.03 -0.44 29.03
CA GLU A 880 10.29 0.69 29.59
C GLU A 880 8.76 0.54 29.38
N ALA A 881 8.35 0.08 28.19
CA ALA A 881 6.95 -0.22 27.88
C ALA A 881 6.41 -1.40 28.71
N ARG A 882 7.19 -2.47 28.86
CA ARG A 882 6.87 -3.64 29.69
C ARG A 882 6.72 -3.26 31.15
N LYS A 883 7.64 -2.46 31.71
CA LYS A 883 7.55 -1.92 33.07
C LYS A 883 6.26 -1.12 33.30
N LYS A 884 5.92 -0.20 32.37
CA LYS A 884 4.67 0.58 32.44
C LYS A 884 3.42 -0.29 32.33
N GLN A 885 3.43 -1.35 31.51
CA GLN A 885 2.33 -2.30 31.46
C GLN A 885 2.19 -3.10 32.77
N GLU A 886 3.29 -3.52 33.38
CA GLU A 886 3.29 -4.21 34.68
C GLU A 886 2.83 -3.30 35.83
N GLU A 887 3.24 -2.03 35.83
CA GLU A 887 2.76 -1.01 36.78
C GLU A 887 1.25 -0.75 36.62
N VAL A 888 0.75 -0.53 35.39
CA VAL A 888 -0.69 -0.37 35.12
C VAL A 888 -1.49 -1.63 35.44
N MET A 889 -0.93 -2.83 35.26
CA MET A 889 -1.58 -4.08 35.66
C MET A 889 -1.62 -4.25 37.18
N ARG A 890 -0.54 -3.89 37.89
CA ARG A 890 -0.48 -3.86 39.36
C ARG A 890 -1.46 -2.85 39.93
N GLU A 891 -1.54 -1.65 39.37
CA GLU A 891 -2.52 -0.61 39.74
C GLU A 891 -3.96 -1.09 39.49
N LYS A 892 -4.25 -1.70 38.34
CA LYS A 892 -5.57 -2.29 38.05
C LYS A 892 -5.97 -3.38 39.04
N LEU A 893 -5.04 -4.23 39.46
CA LEU A 893 -5.29 -5.26 40.47
C LEU A 893 -5.60 -4.62 41.84
N LEU A 894 -4.79 -3.66 42.29
CA LEU A 894 -5.02 -2.91 43.53
C LEU A 894 -6.35 -2.14 43.50
N ALA A 895 -6.70 -1.51 42.38
CA ALA A 895 -7.98 -0.82 42.20
C ALA A 895 -9.17 -1.80 42.13
N GLN A 896 -8.98 -3.01 41.62
CA GLN A 896 -10.00 -4.07 41.63
C GLN A 896 -10.17 -4.68 43.03
N GLU A 897 -9.12 -4.73 43.84
CA GLU A 897 -9.16 -5.12 45.25
C GLU A 897 -9.83 -4.05 46.13
N ALA A 898 -9.49 -2.77 45.93
CA ALA A 898 -10.20 -1.65 46.54
C ALA A 898 -11.70 -1.65 46.21
N LYS A 899 -12.08 -1.89 44.95
CA LYS A 899 -13.50 -2.02 44.54
C LYS A 899 -14.22 -3.22 45.17
N LYS A 900 -13.53 -4.29 45.57
CA LYS A 900 -14.12 -5.40 46.35
C LYS A 900 -14.39 -5.00 47.81
N LEU A 901 -13.61 -4.07 48.38
CA LEU A 901 -13.83 -3.54 49.72
C LEU A 901 -15.01 -2.55 49.75
N ASP A 902 -15.10 -1.69 48.74
CA ASP A 902 -16.14 -0.63 48.62
C ASP A 902 -17.55 -1.18 48.31
N ALA A 903 -17.64 -2.39 47.76
CA ALA A 903 -18.88 -3.07 47.37
C ALA A 903 -19.83 -3.46 48.53
N LYS A 904 -19.55 -3.02 49.77
CA LYS A 904 -20.38 -3.29 50.96
C LYS A 904 -21.57 -2.33 51.14
N THR A 905 -21.64 -1.23 50.39
CA THR A 905 -22.68 -0.20 50.56
C THR A 905 -23.93 -0.51 49.70
N PRO A 906 -25.12 -0.78 50.27
CA PRO A 906 -26.23 -1.38 49.49
C PRO A 906 -26.81 -0.53 48.35
N SER A 907 -26.74 0.81 48.46
CA SER A 907 -27.52 1.73 47.61
C SER A 907 -27.09 1.78 46.13
N GLN A 908 -25.81 1.55 45.84
CA GLN A 908 -25.30 1.66 44.46
C GLN A 908 -25.51 0.38 43.61
N ARG A 909 -25.78 -0.77 44.25
CA ARG A 909 -25.82 -2.09 43.59
C ARG A 909 -26.85 -2.16 42.46
N ASN A 910 -28.03 -1.56 42.67
CA ASN A 910 -29.15 -1.63 41.73
C ASN A 910 -28.88 -0.86 40.43
N LYS A 911 -28.26 0.34 40.49
CA LYS A 911 -27.92 1.11 39.29
C LYS A 911 -26.87 0.39 38.44
N TRP A 912 -25.84 -0.18 39.07
CA TRP A 912 -24.78 -0.88 38.34
C TRP A 912 -25.30 -2.15 37.67
N GLN A 913 -26.09 -2.96 38.40
CA GLN A 913 -26.72 -4.17 37.84
C GLN A 913 -27.67 -3.86 36.68
N GLN A 914 -28.46 -2.78 36.75
CA GLN A 914 -29.36 -2.40 35.66
C GLN A 914 -28.60 -2.00 34.38
N GLN A 915 -27.47 -1.31 34.53
CA GLN A 915 -26.67 -0.84 33.38
C GLN A 915 -25.76 -1.93 32.80
N GLU A 916 -25.23 -2.83 33.64
CA GLU A 916 -24.49 -4.02 33.20
C GLU A 916 -25.41 -5.05 32.53
N LEU A 917 -26.65 -5.23 33.01
CA LEU A 917 -27.64 -6.09 32.35
C LEU A 917 -27.97 -5.59 30.93
N ILE A 918 -28.09 -4.27 30.72
CA ILE A 918 -28.29 -3.68 29.39
C ILE A 918 -27.04 -3.90 28.50
N ALA A 919 -25.84 -3.82 29.05
CA ALA A 919 -24.60 -4.08 28.31
C ALA A 919 -24.44 -5.58 27.93
N GLU A 920 -24.82 -6.50 28.82
CA GLU A 920 -24.77 -7.94 28.58
C GLU A 920 -25.88 -8.40 27.62
N LEU A 921 -27.08 -7.83 27.70
CA LEU A 921 -28.14 -8.06 26.69
C LEU A 921 -27.69 -7.62 25.30
N ARG A 922 -27.04 -6.46 25.17
CA ARG A 922 -26.41 -6.00 23.91
C ARG A 922 -25.29 -6.93 23.43
N ARG A 923 -24.53 -7.55 24.35
CA ARG A 923 -23.47 -8.53 24.03
C ARG A 923 -24.06 -9.86 23.54
N ARG A 924 -25.15 -10.34 24.13
CA ARG A 924 -25.82 -11.59 23.74
C ARG A 924 -26.62 -11.49 22.45
N GLN A 925 -27.25 -10.35 22.18
CA GLN A 925 -27.89 -10.07 20.89
C GLN A 925 -26.92 -10.08 19.69
N ALA A 926 -25.61 -10.00 19.92
CA ALA A 926 -24.59 -10.07 18.87
C ALA A 926 -24.19 -11.51 18.47
N LYS A 927 -24.77 -12.56 19.09
CA LYS A 927 -24.32 -13.95 18.84
C LYS A 927 -25.40 -15.04 18.92
N GLU A 928 -26.61 -14.77 18.45
CA GLU A 928 -27.58 -15.84 18.12
C GLU A 928 -28.49 -15.44 16.94
N HIS A 929 -29.24 -16.40 16.39
CA HIS A 929 -29.87 -16.31 15.06
C HIS A 929 -30.71 -15.04 14.77
N ARG A 930 -30.44 -14.42 13.62
CA ARG A 930 -31.49 -13.90 12.73
C ARG A 930 -31.15 -14.30 11.28
N PRO A 931 -32.15 -14.70 10.47
CA PRO A 931 -31.90 -15.18 9.11
C PRO A 931 -31.46 -14.04 8.19
N VAL A 932 -30.56 -14.37 7.26
CA VAL A 932 -30.37 -13.59 6.04
C VAL A 932 -31.61 -13.83 5.17
N TYR A 933 -32.29 -12.78 4.73
CA TYR A 933 -33.31 -12.88 3.69
C TYR A 933 -32.62 -12.95 2.32
N GLU A 934 -32.00 -14.10 2.05
CA GLU A 934 -31.47 -14.45 0.73
C GLU A 934 -32.61 -14.64 -0.28
N GLY A 935 -32.30 -14.46 -1.57
CA GLY A 935 -33.30 -14.38 -2.64
C GLY A 935 -33.98 -15.71 -2.99
N LYS A 936 -34.87 -16.21 -2.12
CA LYS A 936 -35.98 -17.13 -2.41
C LYS A 936 -37.05 -17.00 -1.31
N ASP A 937 -38.30 -16.89 -1.74
CA ASP A 937 -39.55 -17.01 -0.95
C ASP A 937 -39.70 -16.06 0.26
N GLY A 938 -40.24 -14.86 0.01
CA GLY A 938 -40.80 -13.96 1.03
C GLY A 938 -42.09 -13.32 0.54
N THR A 939 -43.13 -13.26 1.37
CA THR A 939 -44.44 -12.70 1.01
C THR A 939 -44.50 -11.20 1.33
N ILE A 940 -45.41 -10.42 0.72
CA ILE A 940 -45.52 -8.98 1.04
C ILE A 940 -45.82 -8.72 2.52
N GLU A 941 -46.55 -9.64 3.18
CA GLU A 941 -46.82 -9.55 4.61
C GLU A 941 -45.55 -9.72 5.46
N ASP A 942 -44.54 -10.45 4.99
CA ASP A 942 -43.25 -10.56 5.69
C ASP A 942 -42.49 -9.22 5.62
N ILE A 943 -42.48 -8.55 4.46
CA ILE A 943 -41.90 -7.21 4.27
C ILE A 943 -42.61 -6.18 5.18
N ILE A 944 -43.95 -6.17 5.16
CA ILE A 944 -44.76 -5.26 5.99
C ILE A 944 -44.57 -5.56 7.49
N THR A 945 -44.40 -6.83 7.87
CA THR A 945 -44.13 -7.23 9.26
C THR A 945 -42.75 -6.75 9.73
N VAL A 946 -41.72 -6.87 8.89
CA VAL A 946 -40.39 -6.32 9.20
C VAL A 946 -40.46 -4.81 9.37
N LEU A 947 -41.12 -4.10 8.45
CA LEU A 947 -41.33 -2.64 8.53
C LEU A 947 -42.06 -2.20 9.80
N LYS A 948 -43.06 -2.95 10.26
CA LYS A 948 -43.77 -2.66 11.51
C LYS A 948 -42.96 -2.96 12.77
N SER A 949 -41.85 -3.69 12.66
CA SER A 949 -41.02 -4.11 13.81
C SER A 949 -39.82 -3.20 14.09
N VAL A 950 -39.30 -2.48 13.09
CA VAL A 950 -38.10 -1.63 13.21
C VAL A 950 -38.24 -0.41 12.26
N PRO A 951 -37.91 0.83 12.70
CA PRO A 951 -37.88 1.98 11.80
C PRO A 951 -36.84 1.82 10.68
N PHE A 952 -37.13 2.41 9.52
CA PHE A 952 -36.21 2.37 8.38
C PHE A 952 -35.11 3.43 8.53
N THR A 953 -33.86 3.06 8.22
CA THR A 953 -32.69 3.97 8.28
C THR A 953 -31.76 3.70 7.10
N ALA A 954 -30.89 4.66 6.77
CA ALA A 954 -29.90 4.48 5.71
C ALA A 954 -28.85 3.39 6.04
N ARG A 955 -28.65 3.08 7.33
CA ARG A 955 -27.80 1.95 7.76
C ARG A 955 -28.48 0.60 7.50
N THR A 956 -29.82 0.56 7.53
CA THR A 956 -30.59 -0.61 7.09
C THR A 956 -30.56 -0.75 5.56
N ALA A 957 -30.72 0.35 4.82
CA ALA A 957 -30.65 0.37 3.35
C ALA A 957 -29.32 -0.18 2.79
N LYS A 958 -28.17 0.29 3.31
CA LYS A 958 -26.81 -0.18 2.91
C LYS A 958 -26.55 -1.67 3.15
N ARG A 959 -27.42 -2.39 3.87
CA ARG A 959 -27.36 -3.85 4.06
C ARG A 959 -28.38 -4.64 3.23
N GLY A 960 -29.41 -4.00 2.68
CA GLY A 960 -30.33 -4.63 1.74
C GLY A 960 -29.80 -4.61 0.30
N SER A 961 -29.25 -3.47 -0.14
CA SER A 961 -28.94 -3.28 -1.57
C SER A 961 -27.84 -4.20 -2.10
N ARG A 962 -26.82 -4.48 -1.28
CA ARG A 962 -25.71 -5.38 -1.62
C ARG A 962 -26.09 -6.86 -1.82
N PHE A 963 -27.34 -7.26 -1.57
CA PHE A 963 -27.79 -8.65 -1.71
C PHE A 963 -28.74 -8.88 -2.89
N PHE A 964 -29.04 -7.85 -3.69
CA PHE A 964 -29.81 -7.96 -4.94
C PHE A 964 -29.05 -7.55 -6.19
N CYS A 965 -27.76 -7.19 -6.05
CA CYS A 965 -26.89 -6.69 -7.12
C CYS A 965 -25.72 -7.63 -7.41
N ASP A 966 -26.03 -8.92 -7.61
CA ASP A 966 -25.15 -9.84 -8.33
C ASP A 966 -25.94 -10.51 -9.47
N ALA A 967 -25.31 -10.57 -10.64
CA ALA A 967 -25.82 -11.19 -11.86
C ALA A 967 -24.66 -11.90 -12.56
N ALA A 968 -24.10 -12.90 -11.88
CA ALA A 968 -23.06 -13.78 -12.41
C ALA A 968 -23.70 -15.08 -12.93
N HIS A 969 -23.21 -15.55 -14.08
CA HIS A 969 -23.69 -16.77 -14.72
C HIS A 969 -23.47 -18.01 -13.85
N HIS A 970 -24.44 -18.92 -13.85
CA HIS A 970 -24.18 -20.33 -13.66
C HIS A 970 -24.66 -21.07 -14.91
N ASP A 971 -23.70 -21.64 -15.65
CA ASP A 971 -23.94 -22.56 -16.76
C ASP A 971 -24.35 -23.93 -16.19
N GLU A 972 -25.43 -24.53 -16.70
CA GLU A 972 -25.80 -25.90 -16.37
C GLU A 972 -25.00 -26.89 -17.24
N SER A 973 -23.81 -27.29 -16.77
CA SER A 973 -23.02 -28.37 -17.38
C SER A 973 -22.02 -28.99 -16.41
N ASN A 974 -22.49 -29.88 -15.51
CA ASN A 974 -21.85 -31.15 -15.12
C ASN A 974 -22.50 -31.78 -13.86
N CYS A 975 -23.47 -32.67 -14.07
CA CYS A 975 -23.73 -33.95 -13.36
C CYS A 975 -25.17 -34.42 -13.65
#